data_AF-A0A7M7L2Q9-F1
#
_entry.id   AF-A0A7M7L2Q9-F1
#
_cell.length_a   1.000
_cell.length_b   1.000
_cell.length_c   1.000
_cell.angle_alpha   90.00
_cell.angle_beta   90.00
_cell.angle_gamma   90.00
#
_symmetry.space_group_name_H-M   'P 1'
#
loop_
_entity.id
_entity.type
_entity.pdbx_description
1 polymer ?
#
loop_
_entity_poly.entity_id
_entity_poly.type
_entity_poly.pdbx_seq_one_letter_code
_entity_poly.pdbx_strand_id
1 'polypeptide(L)'
;MESPPDLETVYQAVYSLYNNSNPSGPGKISQWLDELQKSVFAWKIADEMLQQKRDFQSCYFAAQTMRTKIQLCFQELPPEAHTSLRDSLMNHISQINEHTNSAIVTQLCLALADLALQMCTWEKPVVDLINRFGGSTASLWPLLEVMTVLPEEVNSRSLRLGANRRQHILLELNASADTVTEFLKMCLKNGGENVQIRVTILRCFTSWIAVHAIPLVPTSDVIVYTLQILGNHMTGSQLHEAAADCICVILQILEEDSNSNQDNNSESNIQLQQLQLFLFTSVMTLEQPYHLSVAHEDMDKSINYCRIFTELAETFLETIVNGCAGGKQHYAIKILDLVLVCVGHHDYEVAQITFNLWYRLSEILYQKNSDDLNAVFRPHIERLIGALCRHCQMEPDHLGLVEEGAGGEEFADFRNRVSDLIKDVVFVVGSSHCFRQMFSSLTGGPGPQGQPNHVPTWDSTEAALFVMQAVAKNILPKENDVVPKVVEAILNLPENTHIAVRHTSILLLGELCEWIDNHRQSLEPVLNFLLTCLNQKGLGSAACGALLSICTACPSHMASHFPGLLQIARSLDNFAISNDAAIGLLKGVAIIMSSLPREKLTQAMKELCWFQARPLCEIMERRIPIEVGTKTDPVIWLDRLAAIFRHTDPPIEDSFEPHPCQSAVTEMWPILSNVCTTYQHDAKLMERCCRCLRFAVRCVRKHSAHLLEPLVKQIVQLYAAHQHSCFLYLGSILVDEYATDSECVSGLLKMLEAFIGPTFNILQQQDGLKNHPDTVDDLFRLCARFLQRAPIPFLCSVVIESIIDCALMACSLDHRDANVSVMKFFYDLLHCGRNYENRTDYTIRRELVQRVLKEKGQTLVIRLLHASVFSLSSYMLSDVADVFVELSLTNRQLLSKWLEEAIKTMPSQNAGGSPTAQPEQLFEFHNTVTRAETAKSINHALRNFARLYR
;
A
#
# COMPACT_ATOMS: atom_id res chain seq x y z
N MET A 1 13.52 -5.65 -34.27
CA MET A 1 13.62 -6.53 -35.45
C MET A 1 13.85 -5.71 -36.72
N GLU A 2 14.78 -6.13 -37.58
CA GLU A 2 15.15 -5.39 -38.82
C GLU A 2 14.44 -5.90 -40.10
N SER A 3 13.90 -7.13 -40.08
CA SER A 3 13.21 -7.76 -41.21
C SER A 3 11.92 -8.46 -40.78
N PRO A 4 10.89 -8.55 -41.66
CA PRO A 4 9.67 -9.28 -41.35
C PRO A 4 9.95 -10.78 -41.18
N PRO A 5 9.51 -11.42 -40.08
CA PRO A 5 9.66 -12.86 -39.93
C PRO A 5 8.64 -13.61 -40.80
N ASP A 6 8.99 -14.83 -41.19
CA ASP A 6 8.05 -15.73 -41.87
C ASP A 6 6.98 -16.25 -40.90
N LEU A 7 5.76 -16.45 -41.40
CA LEU A 7 4.62 -16.85 -40.58
C LEU A 7 4.84 -18.21 -39.92
N GLU A 8 5.50 -19.15 -40.61
CA GLU A 8 5.81 -20.48 -40.06
C GLU A 8 6.81 -20.38 -38.89
N THR A 9 7.74 -19.43 -38.95
CA THR A 9 8.68 -19.16 -37.85
C THR A 9 7.93 -18.68 -36.61
N VAL A 10 6.90 -17.84 -36.78
CA VAL A 10 6.06 -17.36 -35.68
C VAL A 10 5.23 -18.49 -35.09
N TYR A 11 4.60 -19.35 -35.93
CA TYR A 11 3.89 -20.54 -35.44
C TYR A 11 4.80 -21.47 -34.63
N GLN A 12 6.03 -21.72 -35.11
CA GLN A 12 7.00 -22.54 -34.38
C GLN A 12 7.42 -21.90 -33.05
N ALA A 13 7.62 -20.59 -33.02
CA ALA A 13 7.94 -19.86 -31.80
C ALA A 13 6.79 -19.93 -30.77
N VAL A 14 5.55 -19.70 -31.20
CA VAL A 14 4.37 -19.82 -30.33
C VAL A 14 4.20 -21.25 -29.83
N TYR A 15 4.26 -22.25 -30.71
CA TYR A 15 4.21 -23.66 -30.30
C TYR A 15 5.29 -23.99 -29.27
N SER A 16 6.51 -23.53 -29.51
CA SER A 16 7.65 -23.73 -28.61
C SER A 16 7.50 -23.01 -27.28
N LEU A 17 6.79 -21.89 -27.21
CA LEU A 17 6.51 -21.18 -25.96
C LEU A 17 5.61 -22.00 -25.04
N TYR A 18 4.57 -22.63 -25.59
CA TYR A 18 3.57 -23.36 -24.81
C TYR A 18 3.92 -24.84 -24.56
N ASN A 19 4.72 -25.45 -25.43
CA ASN A 19 4.96 -26.91 -25.40
C ASN A 19 6.40 -27.33 -25.00
N ASN A 20 7.33 -26.40 -24.80
CA ASN A 20 8.68 -26.76 -24.34
C ASN A 20 8.71 -27.11 -22.85
N SER A 21 9.21 -28.31 -22.53
CA SER A 21 9.40 -28.80 -21.16
C SER A 21 10.70 -28.30 -20.49
N ASN A 22 11.52 -27.52 -21.21
CA ASN A 22 12.87 -27.13 -20.79
C ASN A 22 12.86 -25.70 -20.21
N PRO A 23 13.19 -25.47 -18.93
CA PRO A 23 12.98 -24.19 -18.25
C PRO A 23 13.84 -23.01 -18.75
N SER A 24 14.92 -23.26 -19.49
CA SER A 24 15.82 -22.22 -20.03
C SER A 24 15.53 -21.82 -21.49
N GLY A 25 14.74 -22.60 -22.22
CA GLY A 25 14.31 -22.33 -23.61
C GLY A 25 13.23 -21.25 -23.79
N PRO A 26 12.17 -21.16 -22.95
CA PRO A 26 11.06 -20.24 -23.19
C PRO A 26 11.45 -18.76 -23.00
N GLY A 27 12.51 -18.45 -22.24
CA GLY A 27 12.94 -17.07 -22.03
C GLY A 27 13.39 -16.36 -23.31
N LYS A 28 14.19 -17.02 -24.16
CA LYS A 28 14.63 -16.43 -25.44
C LYS A 28 13.50 -16.32 -26.46
N ILE A 29 12.60 -17.31 -26.46
CA ILE A 29 11.44 -17.34 -27.37
C ILE A 29 10.44 -16.26 -26.97
N SER A 30 10.17 -16.12 -25.68
CA SER A 30 9.32 -15.05 -25.14
C SER A 30 9.89 -13.68 -25.43
N GLN A 31 11.20 -13.48 -25.26
CA GLN A 31 11.86 -12.21 -25.61
C GLN A 31 11.74 -11.91 -27.11
N TRP A 32 11.93 -12.91 -27.97
CA TRP A 32 11.77 -12.72 -29.42
C TRP A 32 10.32 -12.41 -29.82
N LEU A 33 9.33 -13.06 -29.19
CA LEU A 33 7.91 -12.76 -29.41
C LEU A 33 7.53 -11.36 -28.87
N ASP A 34 8.12 -10.92 -27.76
CA ASP A 34 7.97 -9.55 -27.24
C ASP A 34 8.58 -8.51 -28.20
N GLU A 35 9.76 -8.80 -28.77
CA GLU A 35 10.34 -7.97 -29.84
C GLU A 35 9.46 -7.93 -31.08
N LEU A 36 8.83 -9.06 -31.44
CA LEU A 36 7.86 -9.11 -32.53
C LEU A 36 6.65 -8.23 -32.22
N GLN A 37 6.03 -8.36 -31.04
CA GLN A 37 4.88 -7.55 -30.62
C GLN A 37 5.20 -6.06 -30.59
N LYS A 38 6.44 -5.66 -30.28
CA LYS A 38 6.89 -4.26 -30.32
C LYS A 38 7.18 -3.76 -31.74
N SER A 39 7.30 -4.66 -32.73
CA SER A 39 7.62 -4.30 -34.10
C SER A 39 6.39 -3.85 -34.92
N VAL A 40 6.63 -3.16 -36.03
CA VAL A 40 5.59 -2.78 -37.00
C VAL A 40 5.02 -3.98 -37.77
N PHE A 41 5.75 -5.11 -37.81
CA PHE A 41 5.34 -6.32 -38.55
C PHE A 41 4.21 -7.07 -37.84
N ALA A 42 4.05 -6.86 -36.53
CA ALA A 42 3.06 -7.55 -35.71
C ALA A 42 1.62 -7.39 -36.23
N TRP A 43 1.28 -6.20 -36.78
CA TRP A 43 -0.05 -5.91 -37.32
C TRP A 43 -0.48 -6.91 -38.39
N LYS A 44 0.39 -7.12 -39.39
CA LYS A 44 0.12 -8.02 -40.50
C LYS A 44 0.14 -9.48 -40.06
N ILE A 45 1.12 -9.86 -39.25
CA ILE A 45 1.27 -11.25 -38.80
C ILE A 45 0.08 -11.67 -37.94
N ALA A 46 -0.35 -10.82 -36.99
CA ALA A 46 -1.51 -11.11 -36.17
C ALA A 46 -2.78 -11.29 -37.01
N ASP A 47 -3.00 -10.42 -38.01
CA ASP A 47 -4.15 -10.55 -38.91
C ASP A 47 -4.11 -11.86 -39.72
N GLU A 48 -2.97 -12.20 -40.35
CA GLU A 48 -2.80 -13.43 -41.13
C GLU A 48 -2.99 -14.69 -40.28
N MET A 49 -2.51 -14.69 -39.02
CA MET A 49 -2.70 -15.80 -38.10
C MET A 49 -4.18 -15.99 -37.73
N LEU A 50 -4.91 -14.90 -37.50
CA LEU A 50 -6.35 -14.92 -37.20
C LEU A 50 -7.19 -15.34 -38.40
N GLN A 51 -6.72 -15.10 -39.64
CA GLN A 51 -7.36 -15.61 -40.85
C GLN A 51 -7.17 -17.13 -41.02
N GLN A 52 -5.97 -17.67 -40.72
CA GLN A 52 -5.66 -19.10 -40.91
C GLN A 52 -6.26 -20.03 -39.84
N LYS A 53 -6.46 -19.53 -38.61
CA LYS A 53 -7.11 -20.26 -37.51
C LYS A 53 -6.59 -21.68 -37.24
N ARG A 54 -5.25 -21.85 -37.24
CA ARG A 54 -4.62 -23.18 -37.13
C ARG A 54 -4.89 -23.88 -35.80
N ASP A 55 -4.73 -23.17 -34.70
CA ASP A 55 -4.81 -23.73 -33.35
C ASP A 55 -5.17 -22.64 -32.31
N PHE A 56 -5.51 -23.06 -31.10
CA PHE A 56 -5.91 -22.16 -30.02
C PHE A 56 -4.78 -21.20 -29.61
N GLN A 57 -3.56 -21.70 -29.41
CA GLN A 57 -2.43 -20.92 -28.90
C GLN A 57 -2.04 -19.82 -29.87
N SER A 58 -1.98 -20.13 -31.17
CA SER A 58 -1.66 -19.17 -32.21
C SER A 58 -2.73 -18.09 -32.38
N CYS A 59 -4.01 -18.47 -32.33
CA CYS A 59 -5.11 -17.51 -32.40
C CYS A 59 -5.14 -16.59 -31.17
N TYR A 60 -4.89 -17.15 -29.98
CA TYR A 60 -4.82 -16.35 -28.74
C TYR A 60 -3.66 -15.36 -28.78
N PHE A 61 -2.46 -15.80 -29.14
CA PHE A 61 -1.29 -14.93 -29.30
C PHE A 61 -1.57 -13.81 -30.32
N ALA A 62 -2.18 -14.14 -31.45
CA ALA A 62 -2.50 -13.15 -32.48
C ALA A 62 -3.55 -12.14 -32.01
N ALA A 63 -4.63 -12.58 -31.37
CA ALA A 63 -5.67 -11.70 -30.81
C ALA A 63 -5.11 -10.76 -29.73
N GLN A 64 -4.30 -11.30 -28.80
CA GLN A 64 -3.63 -10.52 -27.76
C GLN A 64 -2.65 -9.51 -28.37
N THR A 65 -1.88 -9.92 -29.39
CA THR A 65 -0.96 -9.04 -30.11
C THR A 65 -1.71 -7.89 -30.77
N MET A 66 -2.83 -8.19 -31.45
CA MET A 66 -3.66 -7.17 -32.08
C MET A 66 -4.17 -6.13 -31.08
N ARG A 67 -4.72 -6.58 -29.94
CA ARG A 67 -5.13 -5.70 -28.84
C ARG A 67 -3.96 -4.84 -28.34
N THR A 68 -2.83 -5.46 -28.03
CA THR A 68 -1.65 -4.77 -27.49
C THR A 68 -1.14 -3.68 -28.44
N LYS A 69 -1.11 -3.97 -29.74
CA LYS A 69 -0.74 -3.01 -30.78
C LYS A 69 -1.72 -1.83 -30.84
N ILE A 70 -3.03 -2.09 -30.73
CA ILE A 70 -4.04 -1.03 -30.67
C ILE A 70 -3.87 -0.20 -29.40
N GLN A 71 -3.61 -0.79 -28.24
CA GLN A 71 -3.47 -0.05 -26.98
C GLN A 71 -2.20 0.83 -26.93
N LEU A 72 -1.07 0.32 -27.40
CA LEU A 72 0.24 0.93 -27.16
C LEU A 72 0.88 1.59 -28.39
N CYS A 73 0.48 1.16 -29.58
CA CYS A 73 1.14 1.45 -30.84
C CYS A 73 0.18 1.98 -31.91
N PHE A 74 -1.01 2.48 -31.54
CA PHE A 74 -1.99 2.97 -32.52
C PHE A 74 -1.43 4.07 -33.43
N GLN A 75 -0.55 4.92 -32.88
CA GLN A 75 0.15 5.98 -33.61
C GLN A 75 1.04 5.48 -34.77
N GLU A 76 1.37 4.18 -34.84
CA GLU A 76 2.09 3.61 -35.98
C GLU A 76 1.22 3.50 -37.24
N LEU A 77 -0.10 3.48 -37.08
CA LEU A 77 -1.03 3.33 -38.19
C LEU A 77 -1.37 4.70 -38.80
N PRO A 78 -1.32 4.82 -40.14
CA PRO A 78 -1.80 6.01 -40.80
C PRO A 78 -3.34 6.06 -40.76
N PRO A 79 -3.97 7.25 -40.73
CA PRO A 79 -5.42 7.39 -40.60
C PRO A 79 -6.24 6.62 -41.65
N GLU A 80 -5.70 6.44 -42.85
CA GLU A 80 -6.35 5.71 -43.94
C GLU A 80 -6.48 4.21 -43.65
N ALA A 81 -5.63 3.65 -42.79
CA ALA A 81 -5.66 2.23 -42.43
C ALA A 81 -6.68 1.90 -41.33
N HIS A 82 -7.19 2.90 -40.61
CA HIS A 82 -8.09 2.70 -39.46
C HIS A 82 -9.38 1.97 -39.85
N THR A 83 -10.01 2.37 -40.97
CA THR A 83 -11.24 1.73 -41.45
C THR A 83 -11.01 0.28 -41.85
N SER A 84 -9.90 -0.02 -42.53
CA SER A 84 -9.54 -1.39 -42.91
C SER A 84 -9.28 -2.28 -41.71
N LEU A 85 -8.60 -1.77 -40.68
CA LEU A 85 -8.36 -2.51 -39.43
C LEU A 85 -9.68 -2.82 -38.72
N ARG A 86 -10.58 -1.82 -38.60
CA ARG A 86 -11.91 -2.00 -38.03
C ARG A 86 -12.68 -3.11 -38.75
N ASP A 87 -12.73 -3.05 -40.06
CA ASP A 87 -13.48 -4.01 -40.86
C ASP A 87 -12.88 -5.42 -40.76
N SER A 88 -11.54 -5.54 -40.66
CA SER A 88 -10.87 -6.84 -40.42
C SER A 88 -11.25 -7.43 -39.06
N LEU A 89 -11.18 -6.64 -37.98
CA LEU A 89 -11.59 -7.08 -36.63
C LEU A 89 -13.05 -7.53 -36.60
N MET A 90 -13.96 -6.76 -37.22
CA MET A 90 -15.36 -7.16 -37.33
C MET A 90 -15.55 -8.46 -38.11
N ASN A 91 -14.75 -8.69 -39.15
CA ASN A 91 -14.79 -9.93 -39.92
C ASN A 91 -14.29 -11.11 -39.07
N HIS A 92 -13.22 -10.95 -38.29
CA HIS A 92 -12.75 -11.98 -37.35
C HIS A 92 -13.82 -12.34 -36.32
N ILE A 93 -14.48 -11.32 -35.75
CA ILE A 93 -15.59 -11.49 -34.78
C ILE A 93 -16.81 -12.16 -35.41
N SER A 94 -17.16 -11.83 -36.65
CA SER A 94 -18.30 -12.45 -37.35
C SER A 94 -18.19 -13.96 -37.55
N GLN A 95 -16.97 -14.49 -37.46
CA GLN A 95 -16.66 -15.91 -37.63
C GLN A 95 -16.58 -16.66 -36.30
N ILE A 96 -16.87 -15.99 -35.17
CA ILE A 96 -16.96 -16.62 -33.85
C ILE A 96 -18.19 -17.54 -33.80
N ASN A 97 -18.03 -18.71 -33.20
CA ASN A 97 -19.07 -19.71 -33.01
C ASN A 97 -18.94 -20.38 -31.62
N GLU A 98 -19.84 -21.30 -31.30
CA GLU A 98 -19.89 -22.00 -30.01
C GLU A 98 -18.62 -22.82 -29.66
N HIS A 99 -17.80 -23.16 -30.65
CA HIS A 99 -16.54 -23.88 -30.44
C HIS A 99 -15.34 -22.95 -30.25
N THR A 100 -15.52 -21.64 -30.44
CA THR A 100 -14.45 -20.66 -30.26
C THR A 100 -14.19 -20.47 -28.77
N ASN A 101 -12.95 -20.60 -28.35
CA ASN A 101 -12.57 -20.42 -26.95
C ASN A 101 -12.86 -18.97 -26.48
N SER A 102 -13.50 -18.82 -25.31
CA SER A 102 -13.88 -17.53 -24.73
C SER A 102 -12.70 -16.56 -24.59
N ALA A 103 -11.49 -17.05 -24.28
CA ALA A 103 -10.32 -16.21 -24.15
C ALA A 103 -9.95 -15.49 -25.46
N ILE A 104 -10.12 -16.15 -26.61
CA ILE A 104 -9.88 -15.52 -27.92
C ILE A 104 -10.97 -14.49 -28.22
N VAL A 105 -12.22 -14.82 -27.93
CA VAL A 105 -13.37 -13.93 -28.11
C VAL A 105 -13.17 -12.64 -27.32
N THR A 106 -12.87 -12.74 -26.04
CA THR A 106 -12.64 -11.57 -25.18
C THR A 106 -11.47 -10.71 -25.70
N GLN A 107 -10.35 -11.29 -26.15
CA GLN A 107 -9.23 -10.50 -26.71
C GLN A 107 -9.60 -9.76 -28.00
N LEU A 108 -10.36 -10.38 -28.91
CA LEU A 108 -10.84 -9.72 -30.13
C LEU A 108 -11.87 -8.62 -29.82
N CYS A 109 -12.76 -8.88 -28.87
CA CYS A 109 -13.76 -7.90 -28.43
C CYS A 109 -13.10 -6.68 -27.79
N LEU A 110 -12.09 -6.91 -26.95
CA LEU A 110 -11.27 -5.86 -26.35
C LEU A 110 -10.49 -5.08 -27.41
N ALA A 111 -9.85 -5.76 -28.37
CA ALA A 111 -9.17 -5.10 -29.48
C ALA A 111 -10.11 -4.16 -30.27
N LEU A 112 -11.35 -4.61 -30.53
CA LEU A 112 -12.34 -3.80 -31.23
C LEU A 112 -12.85 -2.63 -30.37
N ALA A 113 -13.08 -2.85 -29.07
CA ALA A 113 -13.44 -1.80 -28.13
C ALA A 113 -12.35 -0.73 -28.02
N ASP A 114 -11.10 -1.13 -27.79
CA ASP A 114 -9.93 -0.25 -27.73
C ASP A 114 -9.78 0.59 -29.01
N LEU A 115 -10.05 -0.02 -30.18
CA LEU A 115 -10.06 0.68 -31.46
C LEU A 115 -11.21 1.68 -31.54
N ALA A 116 -12.44 1.29 -31.18
CA ALA A 116 -13.60 2.18 -31.21
C ALA A 116 -13.41 3.42 -30.32
N LEU A 117 -12.79 3.24 -29.15
CA LEU A 117 -12.49 4.32 -28.21
C LEU A 117 -11.46 5.32 -28.77
N GLN A 118 -10.45 4.83 -29.48
CA GLN A 118 -9.39 5.67 -30.07
C GLN A 118 -9.74 6.26 -31.44
N MET A 119 -10.53 5.55 -32.25
CA MET A 119 -10.87 5.95 -33.63
C MET A 119 -11.97 7.02 -33.62
N CYS A 120 -11.56 8.28 -33.48
CA CYS A 120 -12.47 9.43 -33.38
C CYS A 120 -13.37 9.62 -34.63
N THR A 121 -12.99 9.06 -35.78
CA THR A 121 -13.76 9.11 -37.02
C THR A 121 -14.90 8.08 -37.09
N TRP A 122 -14.95 7.11 -36.17
CA TRP A 122 -16.01 6.11 -36.15
C TRP A 122 -17.19 6.63 -35.32
N GLU A 123 -18.15 7.23 -36.00
CA GLU A 123 -19.38 7.73 -35.38
C GLU A 123 -20.31 6.58 -34.97
N LYS A 124 -20.86 6.63 -33.75
CA LYS A 124 -21.90 5.71 -33.23
C LYS A 124 -21.56 4.20 -33.35
N PRO A 125 -20.40 3.74 -32.83
CA PRO A 125 -19.96 2.34 -32.95
C PRO A 125 -20.97 1.33 -32.38
N VAL A 126 -21.68 1.69 -31.30
CA VAL A 126 -22.68 0.83 -30.65
C VAL A 126 -23.83 0.48 -31.61
N VAL A 127 -24.36 1.47 -32.31
CA VAL A 127 -25.49 1.30 -33.25
C VAL A 127 -25.06 0.46 -34.44
N ASP A 128 -23.86 0.71 -34.98
CA ASP A 128 -23.30 -0.07 -36.09
C ASP A 128 -23.14 -1.55 -35.72
N LEU A 129 -22.64 -1.84 -34.52
CA LEU A 129 -22.41 -3.21 -34.04
C LEU A 129 -23.74 -3.96 -33.82
N ILE A 130 -24.73 -3.30 -33.21
CA ILE A 130 -26.06 -3.90 -33.02
C ILE A 130 -26.73 -4.16 -34.38
N ASN A 131 -26.65 -3.23 -35.32
CA ASN A 131 -27.22 -3.43 -36.66
C ASN A 131 -26.53 -4.57 -37.42
N ARG A 132 -25.22 -4.73 -37.26
CA ARG A 132 -24.43 -5.75 -37.97
C ARG A 132 -24.61 -7.16 -37.38
N PHE A 133 -24.66 -7.29 -36.06
CA PHE A 133 -24.64 -8.58 -35.37
C PHE A 133 -25.95 -8.97 -34.66
N GLY A 134 -26.83 -8.01 -34.35
CA GLY A 134 -28.02 -8.22 -33.52
C GLY A 134 -29.13 -9.05 -34.17
N GLY A 135 -29.10 -9.22 -35.50
CA GLY A 135 -30.09 -10.00 -36.24
C GLY A 135 -29.88 -11.53 -36.25
N SER A 136 -28.74 -12.01 -35.75
CA SER A 136 -28.37 -13.44 -35.77
C SER A 136 -28.17 -13.97 -34.35
N THR A 137 -28.85 -15.07 -33.99
CA THR A 137 -28.67 -15.74 -32.70
C THR A 137 -27.25 -16.28 -32.51
N ALA A 138 -26.58 -16.67 -33.60
CA ALA A 138 -25.20 -17.15 -33.57
C ALA A 138 -24.18 -16.05 -33.23
N SER A 139 -24.51 -14.79 -33.52
CA SER A 139 -23.63 -13.63 -33.26
C SER A 139 -23.96 -12.91 -31.95
N LEU A 140 -24.93 -13.42 -31.17
CA LEU A 140 -25.43 -12.78 -29.97
C LEU A 140 -24.37 -12.71 -28.87
N TRP A 141 -23.69 -13.83 -28.60
CA TRP A 141 -22.64 -13.91 -27.59
C TRP A 141 -21.47 -12.96 -27.86
N PRO A 142 -20.80 -12.97 -29.04
CA PRO A 142 -19.72 -12.03 -29.29
C PRO A 142 -20.18 -10.56 -29.31
N LEU A 143 -21.41 -10.27 -29.77
CA LEU A 143 -21.95 -8.91 -29.67
C LEU A 143 -22.10 -8.46 -28.21
N LEU A 144 -22.68 -9.30 -27.34
CA LEU A 144 -22.80 -9.02 -25.90
C LEU A 144 -21.43 -8.84 -25.25
N GLU A 145 -20.43 -9.63 -25.64
CA GLU A 145 -19.07 -9.49 -25.12
C GLU A 145 -18.45 -8.14 -25.53
N VAL A 146 -18.55 -7.73 -26.81
CA VAL A 146 -18.09 -6.39 -27.25
C VAL A 146 -18.82 -5.28 -26.51
N MET A 147 -20.14 -5.41 -26.33
CA MET A 147 -20.93 -4.43 -25.58
C MET A 147 -20.58 -4.39 -24.09
N THR A 148 -20.09 -5.49 -23.51
CA THR A 148 -19.64 -5.56 -22.11
C THR A 148 -18.30 -4.84 -21.93
N VAL A 149 -17.31 -5.17 -22.77
CA VAL A 149 -15.95 -4.65 -22.60
C VAL A 149 -15.76 -3.22 -23.07
N LEU A 150 -16.65 -2.70 -23.93
CA LEU A 150 -16.55 -1.33 -24.45
C LEU A 150 -16.63 -0.26 -23.34
N PRO A 151 -17.65 -0.26 -22.45
CA PRO A 151 -17.65 0.57 -21.25
C PRO A 151 -16.47 0.33 -20.32
N GLU A 152 -16.08 -0.94 -20.10
CA GLU A 152 -14.99 -1.30 -19.19
C GLU A 152 -13.66 -0.65 -19.61
N GLU A 153 -13.38 -0.58 -20.91
CA GLU A 153 -12.13 -0.01 -21.42
C GLU A 153 -12.09 1.54 -21.43
N VAL A 154 -13.21 2.23 -21.19
CA VAL A 154 -13.25 3.72 -21.11
C VAL A 154 -12.33 4.24 -20.00
N ASN A 155 -12.27 3.51 -18.88
CA ASN A 155 -11.46 3.84 -17.71
C ASN A 155 -10.17 3.02 -17.63
N SER A 156 -9.80 2.32 -18.71
CA SER A 156 -8.60 1.48 -18.78
C SER A 156 -7.32 2.29 -18.66
N ARG A 157 -6.43 1.85 -17.75
CA ARG A 157 -5.12 2.48 -17.52
C ARG A 157 -4.12 2.20 -18.65
N SER A 158 -4.31 1.11 -19.41
CA SER A 158 -3.42 0.75 -20.53
C SER A 158 -3.71 1.59 -21.76
N LEU A 159 -4.97 1.92 -22.02
CA LEU A 159 -5.40 2.68 -23.20
C LEU A 159 -5.03 4.18 -23.12
N ARG A 160 -4.87 4.72 -21.90
CA ARG A 160 -4.45 6.10 -21.61
C ARG A 160 -5.26 7.18 -22.36
N LEU A 161 -6.59 7.00 -22.42
CA LEU A 161 -7.48 7.96 -23.07
C LEU A 161 -7.50 9.30 -22.33
N GLY A 162 -7.07 10.38 -22.97
CA GLY A 162 -7.17 11.72 -22.38
C GLY A 162 -8.58 12.07 -21.91
N ALA A 163 -8.72 12.77 -20.78
CA ALA A 163 -10.00 13.07 -20.13
C ALA A 163 -11.05 13.71 -21.05
N ASN A 164 -10.65 14.57 -21.99
CA ASN A 164 -11.58 15.18 -22.94
C ASN A 164 -12.22 14.13 -23.87
N ARG A 165 -11.41 13.20 -24.40
CA ARG A 165 -11.93 12.10 -25.24
C ARG A 165 -12.78 11.14 -24.42
N ARG A 166 -12.34 10.81 -23.20
CA ARG A 166 -13.11 9.98 -22.26
C ARG A 166 -14.50 10.56 -22.00
N GLN A 167 -14.58 11.86 -21.70
CA GLN A 167 -15.86 12.55 -21.49
C GLN A 167 -16.76 12.52 -22.74
N HIS A 168 -16.18 12.74 -23.92
CA HIS A 168 -16.92 12.65 -25.19
C HIS A 168 -17.51 11.25 -25.39
N ILE A 169 -16.72 10.19 -25.18
CA ILE A 169 -17.18 8.80 -25.27
C ILE A 169 -18.32 8.53 -24.29
N LEU A 170 -18.21 8.98 -23.04
CA LEU A 170 -19.27 8.78 -22.04
C LEU A 170 -20.59 9.41 -22.47
N LEU A 171 -20.56 10.59 -23.10
CA LEU A 171 -21.76 11.22 -23.69
C LEU A 171 -22.34 10.41 -24.84
N GLU A 172 -21.49 9.81 -25.70
CA GLU A 172 -21.95 8.94 -26.80
C GLU A 172 -22.55 7.62 -26.29
N LEU A 173 -21.98 7.03 -25.24
CA LEU A 173 -22.53 5.84 -24.59
C LEU A 173 -23.88 6.17 -23.94
N ASN A 174 -23.99 7.29 -23.22
CA ASN A 174 -25.26 7.74 -22.64
C ASN A 174 -26.34 7.95 -23.72
N ALA A 175 -25.98 8.58 -24.86
CA ALA A 175 -26.89 8.74 -25.99
C ALA A 175 -27.33 7.40 -26.64
N SER A 176 -26.59 6.31 -26.40
CA SER A 176 -26.89 4.97 -26.91
C SER A 176 -27.61 4.08 -25.88
N ALA A 177 -27.84 4.57 -24.66
CA ALA A 177 -28.36 3.79 -23.53
C ALA A 177 -29.71 3.10 -23.82
N ASP A 178 -30.65 3.81 -24.44
CA ASP A 178 -31.96 3.26 -24.80
C ASP A 178 -31.84 2.10 -25.79
N THR A 179 -30.93 2.22 -26.75
CA THR A 179 -30.71 1.20 -27.79
C THR A 179 -30.15 -0.07 -27.16
N VAL A 180 -29.17 0.06 -26.25
CA VAL A 180 -28.59 -1.08 -25.53
C VAL A 180 -29.59 -1.70 -24.57
N THR A 181 -30.37 -0.89 -23.85
CA THR A 181 -31.40 -1.38 -22.94
C THR A 181 -32.45 -2.22 -23.69
N GLU A 182 -32.92 -1.74 -24.84
CA GLU A 182 -33.89 -2.48 -25.65
C GLU A 182 -33.28 -3.77 -26.26
N PHE A 183 -32.00 -3.71 -26.65
CA PHE A 183 -31.25 -4.89 -27.07
C PHE A 183 -31.14 -5.93 -25.95
N LEU A 184 -30.79 -5.53 -24.72
CA LEU A 184 -30.70 -6.45 -23.58
C LEU A 184 -32.06 -7.06 -23.22
N LYS A 185 -33.14 -6.29 -23.30
CA LYS A 185 -34.51 -6.82 -23.13
C LYS A 185 -34.86 -7.85 -24.20
N MET A 186 -34.49 -7.60 -25.45
CA MET A 186 -34.66 -8.58 -26.53
C MET A 186 -33.83 -9.85 -26.24
N CYS A 187 -32.59 -9.70 -25.76
CA CYS A 187 -31.73 -10.83 -25.39
C CYS A 187 -32.33 -11.66 -24.25
N LEU A 188 -32.92 -11.04 -23.23
CA LEU A 188 -33.60 -11.76 -22.15
C LEU A 188 -34.80 -12.57 -22.64
N LYS A 189 -35.54 -12.06 -23.62
CA LYS A 189 -36.69 -12.77 -24.22
C LYS A 189 -36.28 -13.88 -25.18
N ASN A 190 -35.22 -13.67 -25.96
CA ASN A 190 -34.83 -14.55 -27.07
C ASN A 190 -33.62 -15.46 -26.77
N GLY A 191 -32.89 -15.23 -25.67
CA GLY A 191 -31.60 -15.85 -25.37
C GLY A 191 -31.64 -17.34 -24.98
N GLY A 192 -32.83 -17.96 -24.91
CA GLY A 192 -33.00 -19.34 -24.48
C GLY A 192 -32.50 -19.61 -23.06
N GLU A 193 -32.29 -20.89 -22.72
CA GLU A 193 -31.74 -21.31 -21.42
C GLU A 193 -30.20 -21.36 -21.39
N ASN A 194 -29.52 -20.70 -22.32
CA ASN A 194 -28.06 -20.73 -22.38
C ASN A 194 -27.47 -19.88 -21.24
N VAL A 195 -26.82 -20.54 -20.28
CA VAL A 195 -26.21 -19.92 -19.09
C VAL A 195 -25.17 -18.86 -19.48
N GLN A 196 -24.33 -19.12 -20.49
CA GLN A 196 -23.29 -18.17 -20.93
C GLN A 196 -23.92 -16.86 -21.43
N ILE A 197 -25.00 -16.95 -22.20
CA ILE A 197 -25.71 -15.77 -22.71
C ILE A 197 -26.34 -15.00 -21.55
N ARG A 198 -27.01 -15.68 -20.62
CA ARG A 198 -27.62 -15.05 -19.44
C ARG A 198 -26.59 -14.34 -18.56
N VAL A 199 -25.44 -14.96 -18.31
CA VAL A 199 -24.32 -14.34 -17.58
C VAL A 199 -23.80 -13.09 -18.31
N THR A 200 -23.61 -13.18 -19.63
CA THR A 200 -23.08 -12.05 -20.42
C THR A 200 -24.09 -10.91 -20.50
N ILE A 201 -25.41 -11.17 -20.48
CA ILE A 201 -26.44 -10.13 -20.39
C ILE A 201 -26.31 -9.34 -19.08
N LEU A 202 -26.16 -10.03 -17.95
CA LEU A 202 -25.98 -9.37 -16.65
C LEU A 202 -24.70 -8.56 -16.63
N ARG A 203 -23.56 -9.15 -17.03
CA ARG A 203 -22.27 -8.44 -17.12
C ARG A 203 -22.32 -7.23 -18.04
N CYS A 204 -22.97 -7.35 -19.20
CA CYS A 204 -23.17 -6.22 -20.11
C CYS A 204 -23.95 -5.11 -19.42
N PHE A 205 -25.10 -5.42 -18.80
CA PHE A 205 -25.85 -4.40 -18.07
C PHE A 205 -25.01 -3.75 -16.95
N THR A 206 -24.30 -4.55 -16.17
CA THR A 206 -23.40 -4.11 -15.08
C THR A 206 -22.32 -3.15 -15.59
N SER A 207 -21.67 -3.46 -16.71
CA SER A 207 -20.61 -2.60 -17.28
C SER A 207 -21.14 -1.21 -17.73
N TRP A 208 -22.37 -1.15 -18.24
CA TRP A 208 -22.98 0.09 -18.74
C TRP A 208 -23.49 0.99 -17.61
N ILE A 209 -24.01 0.40 -16.53
CA ILE A 209 -24.38 1.18 -15.34
C ILE A 209 -23.11 1.68 -14.61
N ALA A 210 -22.03 0.90 -14.57
CA ALA A 210 -20.78 1.27 -13.88
C ALA A 210 -20.11 2.54 -14.43
N VAL A 211 -20.35 2.86 -15.70
CA VAL A 211 -19.88 4.11 -16.33
C VAL A 211 -20.96 5.21 -16.38
N HIS A 212 -22.07 5.02 -15.66
CA HIS A 212 -23.21 5.95 -15.62
C HIS A 212 -23.85 6.21 -17.00
N ALA A 213 -23.76 5.26 -17.93
CA ALA A 213 -24.34 5.39 -19.26
C ALA A 213 -25.84 5.03 -19.26
N ILE A 214 -26.21 3.92 -18.60
CA ILE A 214 -27.62 3.52 -18.43
C ILE A 214 -28.11 4.03 -17.07
N PRO A 215 -29.18 4.85 -17.02
CA PRO A 215 -29.77 5.30 -15.76
C PRO A 215 -30.49 4.16 -15.03
N LEU A 216 -30.42 4.14 -13.71
CA LEU A 216 -31.10 3.14 -12.89
C LEU A 216 -32.59 3.46 -12.75
N VAL A 217 -33.45 2.48 -13.06
CA VAL A 217 -34.91 2.63 -12.96
C VAL A 217 -35.52 1.41 -12.27
N PRO A 218 -36.46 1.56 -11.32
CA PRO A 218 -37.07 0.44 -10.57
C PRO A 218 -37.74 -0.63 -11.45
N THR A 219 -38.20 -0.25 -12.64
CA THR A 219 -38.93 -1.10 -13.58
C THR A 219 -38.04 -1.78 -14.61
N SER A 220 -36.71 -1.74 -14.46
CA SER A 220 -35.81 -2.43 -15.36
C SER A 220 -36.00 -3.95 -15.31
N ASP A 221 -36.31 -4.55 -16.47
CA ASP A 221 -36.48 -6.00 -16.62
C ASP A 221 -35.22 -6.76 -16.17
N VAL A 222 -34.03 -6.19 -16.37
CA VAL A 222 -32.75 -6.81 -15.98
C VAL A 222 -32.60 -6.84 -14.46
N ILE A 223 -32.97 -5.76 -13.76
CA ILE A 223 -32.88 -5.70 -12.29
C ILE A 223 -33.85 -6.70 -11.66
N VAL A 224 -35.10 -6.74 -12.14
CA VAL A 224 -36.10 -7.70 -11.65
C VAL A 224 -35.65 -9.13 -11.90
N TYR A 225 -35.11 -9.43 -13.08
CA TYR A 225 -34.56 -10.74 -13.40
C TYR A 225 -33.38 -11.12 -12.50
N THR A 226 -32.48 -10.17 -12.20
CA THR A 226 -31.34 -10.35 -11.29
C THR A 226 -31.80 -10.76 -9.89
N LEU A 227 -32.80 -10.05 -9.34
CA LEU A 227 -33.37 -10.37 -8.02
C LEU A 227 -34.10 -11.73 -8.01
N GLN A 228 -34.75 -12.12 -9.11
CA GLN A 228 -35.37 -13.44 -9.24
C GLN A 228 -34.35 -14.58 -9.22
N ILE A 229 -33.18 -14.38 -9.86
CA ILE A 229 -32.06 -15.33 -9.84
C ILE A 229 -31.57 -15.54 -8.40
N LEU A 230 -31.35 -14.44 -7.67
CA LEU A 230 -30.88 -14.46 -6.29
C LEU A 230 -31.92 -15.03 -5.32
N GLY A 231 -33.21 -14.84 -5.59
CA GLY A 231 -34.29 -15.46 -4.79
C GLY A 231 -34.42 -16.97 -4.99
N ASN A 232 -33.82 -17.54 -6.04
CA ASN A 232 -33.94 -18.96 -6.38
C ASN A 232 -32.71 -19.77 -5.91
N HIS A 233 -32.89 -20.55 -4.85
CA HIS A 233 -31.83 -21.42 -4.29
C HIS A 233 -31.28 -22.46 -5.29
N MET A 234 -32.04 -22.83 -6.32
CA MET A 234 -31.64 -23.81 -7.35
C MET A 234 -30.78 -23.23 -8.48
N THR A 235 -30.53 -21.91 -8.49
CA THR A 235 -29.68 -21.26 -9.48
C THR A 235 -28.24 -21.80 -9.40
N GLY A 236 -27.61 -22.05 -10.57
CA GLY A 236 -26.19 -22.44 -10.64
C GLY A 236 -25.23 -21.29 -10.31
N SER A 237 -24.06 -21.62 -9.76
CA SER A 237 -23.12 -20.65 -9.16
C SER A 237 -22.71 -19.51 -10.09
N GLN A 238 -22.38 -19.79 -11.35
CA GLN A 238 -21.94 -18.76 -12.32
C GLN A 238 -23.00 -17.67 -12.56
N LEU A 239 -24.28 -18.07 -12.66
CA LEU A 239 -25.38 -17.12 -12.88
C LEU A 239 -25.70 -16.35 -11.60
N HIS A 240 -25.59 -17.01 -10.44
CA HIS A 240 -25.77 -16.38 -9.14
C HIS A 240 -24.69 -15.33 -8.85
N GLU A 241 -23.43 -15.62 -9.16
CA GLU A 241 -22.29 -14.70 -9.03
C GLU A 241 -22.47 -13.45 -9.91
N ALA A 242 -22.79 -13.63 -11.19
CA ALA A 242 -23.06 -12.53 -12.10
C ALA A 242 -24.25 -11.66 -11.63
N ALA A 243 -25.26 -12.27 -11.01
CA ALA A 243 -26.38 -11.54 -10.44
C ALA A 243 -26.00 -10.77 -9.16
N ALA A 244 -25.17 -11.36 -8.30
CA ALA A 244 -24.68 -10.72 -7.09
C ALA A 244 -23.79 -9.51 -7.43
N ASP A 245 -22.84 -9.66 -8.37
CA ASP A 245 -21.99 -8.57 -8.85
C ASP A 245 -22.83 -7.42 -9.42
N CYS A 246 -23.87 -7.74 -10.19
CA CYS A 246 -24.79 -6.76 -10.74
C CYS A 246 -25.49 -5.94 -9.64
N ILE A 247 -26.04 -6.60 -8.61
CA ILE A 247 -26.68 -5.90 -7.48
C ILE A 247 -25.68 -5.05 -6.70
N CYS A 248 -24.47 -5.56 -6.43
CA CYS A 248 -23.45 -4.79 -5.71
C CYS A 248 -23.08 -3.51 -6.49
N VAL A 249 -22.88 -3.60 -7.80
CA VAL A 249 -22.58 -2.41 -8.63
C VAL A 249 -23.76 -1.43 -8.66
N ILE A 250 -25.01 -1.92 -8.75
CA ILE A 250 -26.20 -1.06 -8.66
C ILE A 250 -26.21 -0.29 -7.33
N LEU A 251 -25.90 -0.94 -6.22
CA LEU A 251 -25.86 -0.33 -4.89
C LEU A 251 -24.74 0.71 -4.77
N GLN A 252 -23.54 0.43 -5.27
CA GLN A 252 -22.41 1.37 -5.31
C GLN A 252 -22.76 2.64 -6.08
N ILE A 253 -23.38 2.51 -7.25
CA ILE A 253 -23.83 3.65 -8.07
C ILE A 253 -24.88 4.48 -7.33
N LEU A 254 -25.80 3.82 -6.61
CA LEU A 254 -26.82 4.52 -5.82
C LEU A 254 -26.21 5.33 -4.68
N GLU A 255 -25.12 4.87 -4.07
CA GLU A 255 -24.37 5.64 -3.08
C GLU A 255 -23.79 6.92 -3.72
N GLU A 256 -23.14 6.81 -4.88
CA GLU A 256 -22.57 7.95 -5.62
C GLU A 256 -23.62 8.99 -6.02
N ASP A 257 -24.77 8.55 -6.54
CA ASP A 257 -25.89 9.40 -6.93
C ASP A 257 -26.54 10.11 -5.73
N SER A 258 -26.57 9.44 -4.57
CA SER A 258 -27.12 10.02 -3.34
C SER A 258 -26.21 11.11 -2.77
N ASN A 259 -24.88 10.92 -2.86
CA ASN A 259 -23.90 11.87 -2.35
C ASN A 259 -23.76 13.13 -3.23
N SER A 260 -24.01 13.00 -4.54
CA SER A 260 -23.88 14.10 -5.51
C SER A 260 -25.13 15.01 -5.59
N ASN A 261 -26.33 14.47 -5.33
CA ASN A 261 -27.60 15.21 -5.46
C ASN A 261 -28.08 15.83 -4.13
N GLN A 262 -27.45 16.94 -3.72
CA GLN A 262 -27.91 17.73 -2.55
C GLN A 262 -29.08 18.70 -2.83
N ASP A 263 -29.54 18.83 -4.08
CA ASP A 263 -30.67 19.69 -4.44
C ASP A 263 -32.02 18.96 -4.27
N ASN A 264 -32.69 19.21 -3.13
CA ASN A 264 -33.81 18.44 -2.59
C ASN A 264 -35.16 18.45 -3.37
N ASN A 265 -35.29 19.11 -4.54
CA ASN A 265 -36.60 19.40 -5.15
C ASN A 265 -36.78 19.00 -6.64
N SER A 266 -36.15 17.94 -7.11
CA SER A 266 -36.35 17.41 -8.48
C SER A 266 -37.20 16.13 -8.51
N GLU A 267 -37.94 15.93 -9.60
CA GLU A 267 -38.68 14.69 -9.92
C GLU A 267 -37.76 13.45 -9.91
N SER A 268 -36.49 13.65 -10.25
CA SER A 268 -35.40 12.67 -10.21
C SER A 268 -35.16 12.09 -8.81
N ASN A 269 -35.24 12.91 -7.75
CA ASN A 269 -35.04 12.44 -6.37
C ASN A 269 -36.16 11.51 -5.90
N ILE A 270 -37.40 11.71 -6.36
CA ILE A 270 -38.53 10.83 -6.01
C ILE A 270 -38.32 9.45 -6.62
N GLN A 271 -37.88 9.38 -7.88
CA GLN A 271 -37.57 8.12 -8.55
C GLN A 271 -36.39 7.39 -7.88
N LEU A 272 -35.37 8.14 -7.45
CA LEU A 272 -34.23 7.60 -6.71
C LEU A 272 -34.66 7.01 -5.35
N GLN A 273 -35.49 7.72 -4.59
CA GLN A 273 -36.03 7.22 -3.32
C GLN A 273 -36.91 5.97 -3.50
N GLN A 274 -37.71 5.91 -4.58
CA GLN A 274 -38.49 4.72 -4.92
C GLN A 274 -37.59 3.52 -5.25
N LEU A 275 -36.52 3.74 -6.00
CA LEU A 275 -35.54 2.71 -6.33
C LEU A 275 -34.80 2.21 -5.08
N GLN A 276 -34.35 3.13 -4.23
CA GLN A 276 -33.73 2.81 -2.94
C GLN A 276 -34.65 1.93 -2.08
N LEU A 277 -35.92 2.32 -1.92
CA LEU A 277 -36.88 1.55 -1.14
C LEU A 277 -37.17 0.17 -1.76
N PHE A 278 -37.27 0.10 -3.09
CA PHE A 278 -37.46 -1.16 -3.83
C PHE A 278 -36.28 -2.10 -3.58
N LEU A 279 -35.05 -1.65 -3.84
CA LEU A 279 -33.85 -2.48 -3.67
C LEU A 279 -33.63 -2.88 -2.22
N PHE A 280 -33.81 -1.95 -1.28
CA PHE A 280 -33.72 -2.26 0.15
C PHE A 280 -34.71 -3.36 0.52
N THR A 281 -35.98 -3.22 0.13
CA THR A 281 -37.01 -4.22 0.43
C THR A 281 -36.70 -5.56 -0.22
N SER A 282 -36.30 -5.57 -1.49
CA SER A 282 -35.97 -6.79 -2.23
C SER A 282 -34.77 -7.53 -1.66
N VAL A 283 -33.68 -6.83 -1.35
CA VAL A 283 -32.48 -7.46 -0.76
C VAL A 283 -32.78 -8.01 0.63
N MET A 284 -33.57 -7.31 1.45
CA MET A 284 -33.98 -7.84 2.77
C MET A 284 -34.76 -9.17 2.66
N THR A 285 -35.40 -9.49 1.53
CA THR A 285 -36.06 -10.80 1.33
C THR A 285 -35.08 -11.95 1.06
N LEU A 286 -33.81 -11.66 0.80
CA LEU A 286 -32.78 -12.68 0.53
C LEU A 286 -32.24 -13.37 1.80
N GLU A 287 -32.71 -12.99 2.99
CA GLU A 287 -32.34 -13.64 4.26
C GLU A 287 -32.63 -15.16 4.24
N GLN A 288 -33.81 -15.56 3.78
CA GLN A 288 -34.17 -16.98 3.68
C GLN A 288 -33.30 -17.74 2.65
N PRO A 289 -33.11 -17.25 1.41
CA PRO A 289 -32.13 -17.80 0.48
C PRO A 289 -30.71 -17.95 1.04
N TYR A 290 -30.22 -16.98 1.82
CA TYR A 290 -28.94 -17.08 2.52
C TYR A 290 -28.93 -18.24 3.54
N HIS A 291 -29.96 -18.37 4.37
CA HIS A 291 -30.02 -19.51 5.31
C HIS A 291 -30.06 -20.87 4.60
N LEU A 292 -30.70 -20.94 3.43
CA LEU A 292 -30.68 -22.15 2.59
C LEU A 292 -29.28 -22.41 2.03
N SER A 293 -28.52 -21.40 1.61
CA SER A 293 -27.14 -21.62 1.16
C SER A 293 -26.24 -22.15 2.27
N VAL A 294 -26.38 -21.60 3.48
CA VAL A 294 -25.64 -22.11 4.66
C VAL A 294 -26.04 -23.55 4.99
N ALA A 295 -27.35 -23.86 4.97
CA ALA A 295 -27.84 -25.21 5.25
C ALA A 295 -27.43 -26.25 4.19
N HIS A 296 -27.18 -25.80 2.96
CA HIS A 296 -26.70 -26.63 1.86
C HIS A 296 -25.18 -26.63 1.71
N GLU A 297 -24.44 -25.98 2.62
CA GLU A 297 -22.98 -25.83 2.56
C GLU A 297 -22.50 -25.20 1.22
N ASP A 298 -23.33 -24.33 0.63
CA ASP A 298 -23.02 -23.60 -0.60
C ASP A 298 -22.29 -22.30 -0.25
N MET A 299 -20.95 -22.40 -0.15
CA MET A 299 -20.09 -21.30 0.25
C MET A 299 -20.13 -20.14 -0.75
N ASP A 300 -20.08 -20.44 -2.05
CA ASP A 300 -20.11 -19.43 -3.12
C ASP A 300 -21.34 -18.52 -2.99
N LYS A 301 -22.52 -19.10 -2.76
CA LYS A 301 -23.74 -18.31 -2.55
C LYS A 301 -23.72 -17.56 -1.24
N SER A 302 -23.24 -18.17 -0.16
CA SER A 302 -23.16 -17.53 1.17
C SER A 302 -22.26 -16.29 1.14
N ILE A 303 -21.12 -16.36 0.45
CA ILE A 303 -20.22 -15.22 0.17
C ILE A 303 -20.96 -14.15 -0.64
N ASN A 304 -21.63 -14.53 -1.73
CA ASN A 304 -22.36 -13.60 -2.59
C ASN A 304 -23.47 -12.84 -1.83
N TYR A 305 -24.25 -13.50 -0.99
CA TYR A 305 -25.24 -12.82 -0.14
C TYR A 305 -24.59 -11.89 0.88
N CYS A 306 -23.50 -12.31 1.52
CA CYS A 306 -22.76 -11.46 2.46
C CYS A 306 -22.26 -10.17 1.78
N ARG A 307 -21.74 -10.27 0.56
CA ARG A 307 -21.33 -9.11 -0.27
C ARG A 307 -22.52 -8.17 -0.51
N ILE A 308 -23.67 -8.70 -0.94
CA ILE A 308 -24.88 -7.90 -1.19
C ILE A 308 -25.37 -7.20 0.09
N PHE A 309 -25.44 -7.89 1.23
CA PHE A 309 -25.91 -7.30 2.48
C PHE A 309 -24.95 -6.23 3.01
N THR A 310 -23.64 -6.47 2.89
CA THR A 310 -22.61 -5.50 3.27
C THR A 310 -22.71 -4.26 2.40
N GLU A 311 -22.79 -4.42 1.09
CA GLU A 311 -22.91 -3.30 0.13
C GLU A 311 -24.20 -2.50 0.36
N LEU A 312 -25.33 -3.17 0.67
CA LEU A 312 -26.57 -2.47 1.02
C LEU A 312 -26.40 -1.66 2.31
N ALA A 313 -25.72 -2.21 3.32
CA ALA A 313 -25.45 -1.48 4.55
C ALA A 313 -24.54 -0.26 4.32
N GLU A 314 -23.52 -0.41 3.47
CA GLU A 314 -22.61 0.68 3.09
C GLU A 314 -23.33 1.80 2.33
N THR A 315 -24.13 1.44 1.33
CA THR A 315 -24.92 2.38 0.53
C THR A 315 -25.86 3.23 1.40
N PHE A 316 -26.48 2.64 2.43
CA PHE A 316 -27.42 3.34 3.31
C PHE A 316 -26.76 3.87 4.59
N LEU A 317 -25.44 3.76 4.75
CA LEU A 317 -24.74 4.02 6.01
C LEU A 317 -24.97 5.44 6.53
N GLU A 318 -24.76 6.46 5.69
CA GLU A 318 -24.98 7.86 6.07
C GLU A 318 -26.46 8.13 6.42
N THR A 319 -27.39 7.54 5.64
CA THR A 319 -28.83 7.66 5.88
C THR A 319 -29.22 7.05 7.22
N ILE A 320 -28.68 5.87 7.55
CA ILE A 320 -28.90 5.19 8.83
C ILE A 320 -28.37 6.06 9.98
N VAL A 321 -27.12 6.52 9.91
CA VAL A 321 -26.51 7.32 10.99
C VAL A 321 -27.24 8.65 11.17
N ASN A 322 -27.52 9.39 10.10
CA ASN A 322 -28.24 10.67 10.18
C ASN A 322 -29.69 10.47 10.65
N GLY A 323 -30.36 9.40 10.21
CA GLY A 323 -31.72 9.05 10.64
C GLY A 323 -31.81 8.60 12.10
N CYS A 324 -30.72 8.08 12.65
CA CYS A 324 -30.61 7.70 14.07
C CYS A 324 -30.23 8.87 15.00
N ALA A 325 -29.99 10.08 14.45
CA ALA A 325 -29.62 11.24 15.25
C ALA A 325 -30.66 11.56 16.34
N GLY A 326 -30.17 11.88 17.54
CA GLY A 326 -31.02 12.13 18.72
C GLY A 326 -31.65 10.86 19.31
N GLY A 327 -31.03 9.69 19.12
CA GLY A 327 -31.40 8.44 19.80
C GLY A 327 -32.58 7.69 19.18
N LYS A 328 -33.01 8.06 17.96
CA LYS A 328 -34.06 7.34 17.22
C LYS A 328 -33.47 6.15 16.47
N GLN A 329 -34.30 5.18 16.11
CA GLN A 329 -33.88 4.09 15.22
C GLN A 329 -34.47 4.29 13.83
N HIS A 330 -33.60 4.46 12.84
CA HIS A 330 -33.99 4.47 11.44
C HIS A 330 -34.39 3.06 10.99
N TYR A 331 -35.42 2.90 10.14
CA TYR A 331 -35.90 1.57 9.72
C TYR A 331 -34.80 0.72 9.06
N ALA A 332 -33.89 1.38 8.34
CA ALA A 332 -32.83 0.72 7.59
C ALA A 332 -31.73 0.13 8.50
N ILE A 333 -31.67 0.47 9.79
CA ILE A 333 -30.69 -0.11 10.74
C ILE A 333 -30.76 -1.65 10.77
N LYS A 334 -31.93 -2.22 10.44
CA LYS A 334 -32.15 -3.66 10.36
C LYS A 334 -31.21 -4.38 9.38
N ILE A 335 -30.62 -3.70 8.39
CA ILE A 335 -29.64 -4.35 7.52
C ILE A 335 -28.39 -4.79 8.29
N LEU A 336 -28.02 -4.07 9.36
CA LEU A 336 -26.93 -4.46 10.24
C LEU A 336 -27.23 -5.78 10.97
N ASP A 337 -28.50 -6.12 11.16
CA ASP A 337 -28.87 -7.43 11.68
C ASP A 337 -28.52 -8.56 10.73
N LEU A 338 -28.84 -8.43 9.44
CA LEU A 338 -28.46 -9.42 8.42
C LEU A 338 -26.95 -9.52 8.25
N VAL A 339 -26.24 -8.38 8.24
CA VAL A 339 -24.76 -8.39 8.19
C VAL A 339 -24.20 -9.15 9.39
N LEU A 340 -24.74 -8.93 10.60
CA LEU A 340 -24.30 -9.66 11.80
C LEU A 340 -24.71 -11.13 11.80
N VAL A 341 -25.78 -11.52 11.10
CA VAL A 341 -26.09 -12.92 10.81
C VAL A 341 -24.99 -13.54 9.92
N CYS A 342 -24.47 -12.80 8.93
CA CYS A 342 -23.31 -13.22 8.14
C CYS A 342 -22.02 -13.29 8.97
N VAL A 343 -21.77 -12.33 9.86
CA VAL A 343 -20.65 -12.41 10.81
C VAL A 343 -20.78 -13.65 11.71
N GLY A 344 -21.99 -14.12 11.99
CA GLY A 344 -22.25 -15.35 12.72
C GLY A 344 -22.05 -16.66 11.93
N HIS A 345 -21.68 -16.59 10.65
CA HIS A 345 -21.33 -17.78 9.85
C HIS A 345 -20.17 -18.56 10.51
N HIS A 346 -20.07 -19.86 10.24
CA HIS A 346 -19.02 -20.70 10.84
C HIS A 346 -17.64 -20.43 10.25
N ASP A 347 -17.60 -20.05 8.97
CA ASP A 347 -16.39 -19.65 8.26
C ASP A 347 -16.10 -18.15 8.46
N TYR A 348 -14.88 -17.83 8.89
CA TYR A 348 -14.43 -16.46 9.15
C TYR A 348 -14.24 -15.62 7.89
N GLU A 349 -14.07 -16.25 6.71
CA GLU A 349 -13.97 -15.55 5.42
C GLU A 349 -15.25 -14.76 5.13
N VAL A 350 -16.41 -15.31 5.50
CA VAL A 350 -17.71 -14.63 5.34
C VAL A 350 -17.80 -13.41 6.28
N ALA A 351 -17.32 -13.53 7.52
CA ALA A 351 -17.31 -12.41 8.46
C ALA A 351 -16.38 -11.28 8.00
N GLN A 352 -15.24 -11.65 7.41
CA GLN A 352 -14.21 -10.72 6.94
C GLN A 352 -14.70 -9.77 5.83
N ILE A 353 -15.63 -10.21 4.97
CA ILE A 353 -16.26 -9.38 3.93
C ILE A 353 -16.87 -8.10 4.54
N THR A 354 -17.36 -8.18 5.77
CA THR A 354 -18.09 -7.10 6.44
C THR A 354 -17.20 -6.02 7.07
N PHE A 355 -15.87 -6.21 7.10
CA PHE A 355 -14.98 -5.36 7.93
C PHE A 355 -14.97 -3.89 7.49
N ASN A 356 -14.96 -3.61 6.18
CA ASN A 356 -14.94 -2.24 5.65
C ASN A 356 -16.15 -1.43 6.10
N LEU A 357 -17.36 -2.02 6.07
CA LEU A 357 -18.56 -1.41 6.62
C LEU A 357 -18.36 -0.97 8.08
N TRP A 358 -17.80 -1.83 8.93
CA TRP A 358 -17.60 -1.52 10.35
C TRP A 358 -16.54 -0.45 10.58
N TYR A 359 -15.46 -0.43 9.79
CA TYR A 359 -14.48 0.66 9.79
C TYR A 359 -15.11 2.00 9.39
N ARG A 360 -15.88 2.03 8.29
CA ARG A 360 -16.61 3.23 7.84
C ARG A 360 -17.61 3.71 8.89
N LEU A 361 -18.38 2.79 9.49
CA LEU A 361 -19.33 3.13 10.57
C LEU A 361 -18.60 3.74 11.76
N SER A 362 -17.48 3.14 12.18
CA SER A 362 -16.65 3.66 13.27
C SER A 362 -16.18 5.09 12.99
N GLU A 363 -15.63 5.34 11.80
CA GLU A 363 -15.12 6.66 11.40
C GLU A 363 -16.23 7.72 11.46
N ILE A 364 -17.41 7.43 10.89
CA ILE A 364 -18.54 8.38 10.90
C ILE A 364 -19.02 8.65 12.33
N LEU A 365 -19.18 7.61 13.16
CA LEU A 365 -19.61 7.77 14.55
C LEU A 365 -18.60 8.57 15.38
N TYR A 366 -17.30 8.30 15.18
CA TYR A 366 -16.22 9.02 15.85
C TYR A 366 -16.23 10.52 15.47
N GLN A 367 -16.41 10.83 14.19
CA GLN A 367 -16.50 12.21 13.70
C GLN A 367 -17.74 12.95 14.23
N LYS A 368 -18.89 12.27 14.35
CA LYS A 368 -20.13 12.87 14.88
C LYS A 368 -20.07 13.12 16.39
N ASN A 369 -19.26 12.37 17.13
CA ASN A 369 -19.00 12.53 18.56
C ASN A 369 -20.29 12.72 19.41
N SER A 370 -21.22 11.76 19.31
CA SER A 370 -22.53 11.82 19.98
C SER A 370 -22.80 10.56 20.80
N ASP A 371 -23.01 10.73 22.10
CA ASP A 371 -23.33 9.62 23.02
C ASP A 371 -24.67 8.95 22.71
N ASP A 372 -25.69 9.73 22.31
CA ASP A 372 -27.00 9.21 21.92
C ASP A 372 -26.90 8.30 20.69
N LEU A 373 -26.10 8.68 19.69
CA LEU A 373 -25.82 7.84 18.53
C LEU A 373 -25.07 6.58 18.95
N ASN A 374 -24.02 6.71 19.75
CA ASN A 374 -23.26 5.57 20.25
C ASN A 374 -24.17 4.59 21.02
N ALA A 375 -25.14 5.08 21.79
CA ALA A 375 -26.11 4.25 22.49
C ALA A 375 -27.01 3.43 21.55
N VAL A 376 -27.39 3.98 20.38
CA VAL A 376 -28.19 3.26 19.36
C VAL A 376 -27.38 2.13 18.72
N PHE A 377 -26.10 2.36 18.41
CA PHE A 377 -25.26 1.36 17.73
C PHE A 377 -24.56 0.37 18.68
N ARG A 378 -24.45 0.70 19.98
CA ARG A 378 -23.82 -0.13 21.01
C ARG A 378 -24.23 -1.61 20.97
N PRO A 379 -25.53 -1.98 20.89
CA PRO A 379 -25.92 -3.40 20.85
C PRO A 379 -25.39 -4.15 19.62
N HIS A 380 -25.26 -3.47 18.49
CA HIS A 380 -24.73 -4.05 17.25
C HIS A 380 -23.22 -4.28 17.36
N ILE A 381 -22.48 -3.31 17.92
CA ILE A 381 -21.04 -3.42 18.14
C ILE A 381 -20.72 -4.46 19.23
N GLU A 382 -21.51 -4.55 20.29
CA GLU A 382 -21.36 -5.62 21.31
C GLU A 382 -21.56 -7.01 20.68
N ARG A 383 -22.57 -7.17 19.81
CA ARG A 383 -22.80 -8.43 19.09
C ARG A 383 -21.68 -8.73 18.08
N LEU A 384 -21.16 -7.72 17.40
CA LEU A 384 -19.99 -7.83 16.51
C LEU A 384 -18.77 -8.36 17.29
N ILE A 385 -18.37 -7.68 18.37
CA ILE A 385 -17.20 -8.08 19.17
C ILE A 385 -17.39 -9.50 19.72
N GLY A 386 -18.60 -9.84 20.19
CA GLY A 386 -18.90 -11.20 20.67
C GLY A 386 -18.78 -12.27 19.57
N ALA A 387 -19.22 -11.98 18.34
CA ALA A 387 -19.08 -12.88 17.21
C ALA A 387 -17.62 -13.02 16.74
N LEU A 388 -16.89 -11.90 16.65
CA LEU A 388 -15.46 -11.91 16.29
C LEU A 388 -14.60 -12.62 17.34
N CYS A 389 -14.94 -12.50 18.63
CA CYS A 389 -14.29 -13.26 19.70
C CYS A 389 -14.47 -14.78 19.49
N ARG A 390 -15.65 -15.24 19.06
CA ARG A 390 -15.85 -16.65 18.70
C ARG A 390 -15.05 -17.07 17.48
N HIS A 391 -14.99 -16.24 16.44
CA HIS A 391 -14.14 -16.48 15.27
C HIS A 391 -12.64 -16.52 15.58
N CYS A 392 -12.21 -15.87 16.66
CA CYS A 392 -10.82 -15.96 17.10
C CYS A 392 -10.52 -17.27 17.85
N GLN A 393 -11.49 -18.12 18.16
CA GLN A 393 -11.21 -19.39 18.85
C GLN A 393 -10.42 -20.32 17.94
N MET A 394 -9.32 -20.86 18.45
CA MET A 394 -8.59 -21.94 17.78
C MET A 394 -9.37 -23.24 17.88
N GLU A 395 -9.06 -24.17 16.97
CA GLU A 395 -9.60 -25.53 17.06
C GLU A 395 -9.23 -26.19 18.41
N PRO A 396 -10.16 -26.84 19.11
CA PRO A 396 -9.92 -27.37 20.46
C PRO A 396 -8.79 -28.41 20.57
N ASP A 397 -8.42 -29.06 19.47
CA ASP A 397 -7.34 -30.05 19.36
C ASP A 397 -6.00 -29.45 18.90
N HIS A 398 -5.94 -28.14 18.66
CA HIS A 398 -4.70 -27.43 18.35
C HIS A 398 -3.72 -27.52 19.53
N LEU A 399 -2.45 -27.78 19.25
CA LEU A 399 -1.42 -28.03 20.29
C LEU A 399 -0.40 -26.90 20.44
N GLY A 400 -0.32 -26.02 19.43
CA GLY A 400 0.76 -25.05 19.26
C GLY A 400 0.34 -23.60 19.51
N LEU A 401 1.17 -22.69 19.01
CA LEU A 401 0.80 -21.28 18.87
C LEU A 401 -0.12 -21.08 17.66
N VAL A 402 -0.79 -19.93 17.57
CA VAL A 402 -1.77 -19.62 16.51
C VAL A 402 -1.20 -19.84 15.10
N GLU A 403 0.06 -19.45 14.86
CA GLU A 403 0.73 -19.55 13.56
C GLU A 403 1.16 -21.00 13.21
N GLU A 404 1.18 -21.91 14.18
CA GLU A 404 1.72 -23.27 14.01
C GLU A 404 0.62 -24.25 13.53
N GLY A 405 0.51 -24.50 12.23
CA GLY A 405 -0.46 -25.48 11.71
C GLY A 405 -0.77 -25.27 10.23
N ALA A 406 -1.64 -26.11 9.65
CA ALA A 406 -2.16 -25.85 8.31
C ALA A 406 -3.12 -24.66 8.35
N GLY A 407 -2.85 -23.61 7.56
CA GLY A 407 -3.65 -22.38 7.55
C GLY A 407 -3.42 -21.44 8.75
N GLY A 408 -2.41 -21.73 9.61
CA GLY A 408 -2.15 -20.92 10.82
C GLY A 408 -1.78 -19.46 10.53
N GLU A 409 -1.02 -19.20 9.46
CA GLU A 409 -0.66 -17.82 9.04
C GLU A 409 -1.89 -17.03 8.59
N GLU A 410 -2.76 -17.63 7.76
CA GLU A 410 -4.00 -16.99 7.28
C GLU A 410 -4.96 -16.67 8.43
N PHE A 411 -5.08 -17.60 9.39
CA PHE A 411 -5.87 -17.38 10.60
C PHE A 411 -5.27 -16.31 11.52
N ALA A 412 -3.94 -16.27 11.66
CA ALA A 412 -3.26 -15.20 12.39
C ALA A 412 -3.50 -13.83 11.75
N ASP A 413 -3.45 -13.73 10.41
CA ASP A 413 -3.75 -12.51 9.66
C ASP A 413 -5.22 -12.09 9.79
N PHE A 414 -6.15 -13.05 9.80
CA PHE A 414 -7.55 -12.79 10.14
C PHE A 414 -7.68 -12.21 11.56
N ARG A 415 -7.07 -12.86 12.57
CA ARG A 415 -7.09 -12.39 13.96
C ARG A 415 -6.49 -11.00 14.12
N ASN A 416 -5.38 -10.69 13.45
CA ASN A 416 -4.78 -9.36 13.46
C ASN A 416 -5.76 -8.30 12.93
N ARG A 417 -6.46 -8.58 11.83
CA ARG A 417 -7.51 -7.69 11.30
C ARG A 417 -8.71 -7.55 12.24
N VAL A 418 -9.09 -8.60 12.98
CA VAL A 418 -10.08 -8.52 14.06
C VAL A 418 -9.60 -7.61 15.19
N SER A 419 -8.34 -7.73 15.61
CA SER A 419 -7.75 -6.86 16.65
C SER A 419 -7.84 -5.39 16.26
N ASP A 420 -7.49 -5.06 15.02
CA ASP A 420 -7.54 -3.69 14.51
C ASP A 420 -8.97 -3.18 14.40
N LEU A 421 -9.90 -3.99 13.91
CA LEU A 421 -11.32 -3.61 13.88
C LEU A 421 -11.88 -3.36 15.29
N ILE A 422 -11.56 -4.22 16.26
CA ILE A 422 -11.99 -4.05 17.65
C ILE A 422 -11.44 -2.74 18.22
N LYS A 423 -10.16 -2.40 17.99
CA LYS A 423 -9.58 -1.13 18.44
C LYS A 423 -10.34 0.07 17.89
N ASP A 424 -10.81 0.00 16.66
CA ASP A 424 -11.52 1.10 16.00
C ASP A 424 -12.98 1.21 16.46
N VAL A 425 -13.67 0.11 16.76
CA VAL A 425 -15.10 0.15 17.16
C VAL A 425 -15.32 0.22 18.67
N VAL A 426 -14.32 -0.14 19.49
CA VAL A 426 -14.52 -0.32 20.94
C VAL A 426 -14.96 0.96 21.65
N PHE A 427 -14.64 2.16 21.14
CA PHE A 427 -15.08 3.41 21.79
C PHE A 427 -16.61 3.55 21.89
N VAL A 428 -17.36 2.91 20.96
CA VAL A 428 -18.84 2.92 20.97
C VAL A 428 -19.38 2.19 22.21
N VAL A 429 -18.70 1.12 22.63
CA VAL A 429 -19.07 0.29 23.79
C VAL A 429 -18.33 0.75 25.06
N GLY A 430 -17.11 1.25 24.92
CA GLY A 430 -16.18 1.59 25.98
C GLY A 430 -15.22 0.45 26.31
N SER A 431 -13.92 0.71 26.25
CA SER A 431 -12.86 -0.28 26.48
C SER A 431 -12.97 -0.99 27.82
N SER A 432 -13.28 -0.26 28.90
CA SER A 432 -13.49 -0.87 30.23
C SER A 432 -14.70 -1.80 30.28
N HIS A 433 -15.76 -1.51 29.53
CA HIS A 433 -16.92 -2.40 29.45
C HIS A 433 -16.56 -3.68 28.69
N CYS A 434 -15.93 -3.55 27.52
CA CYS A 434 -15.47 -4.69 26.72
C CYS A 434 -14.51 -5.59 27.53
N PHE A 435 -13.53 -4.99 28.22
CA PHE A 435 -12.58 -5.73 29.06
C PHE A 435 -13.28 -6.48 30.21
N ARG A 436 -14.26 -5.84 30.88
CA ARG A 436 -15.09 -6.46 31.93
C ARG A 436 -15.95 -7.60 31.37
N GLN A 437 -16.53 -7.42 30.19
CA GLN A 437 -17.35 -8.43 29.53
C GLN A 437 -16.52 -9.68 29.20
N MET A 438 -15.32 -9.50 28.62
CA MET A 438 -14.41 -10.63 28.34
C MET A 438 -13.97 -11.33 29.63
N PHE A 439 -13.66 -10.58 30.70
CA PHE A 439 -13.36 -11.17 32.00
C PHE A 439 -14.54 -11.97 32.60
N SER A 440 -15.77 -11.51 32.40
CA SER A 440 -16.97 -12.27 32.79
C SER A 440 -17.05 -13.60 32.05
N SER A 441 -16.72 -13.62 30.76
CA SER A 441 -16.63 -14.85 29.97
C SER A 441 -15.56 -15.82 30.49
N LEU A 442 -14.41 -15.31 30.96
CA LEU A 442 -13.33 -16.12 31.56
C LEU A 442 -13.72 -16.77 32.90
N THR A 443 -14.59 -16.13 33.67
CA THR A 443 -15.01 -16.60 35.01
C THR A 443 -16.30 -17.44 34.96
N GLY A 444 -16.85 -17.67 33.77
CA GLY A 444 -18.11 -18.39 33.54
C GLY A 444 -19.37 -17.55 33.73
N GLY A 445 -19.28 -16.35 34.33
CA GLY A 445 -20.41 -15.44 34.57
C GLY A 445 -21.61 -16.05 35.32
N PRO A 446 -22.61 -15.25 35.72
CA PRO A 446 -23.92 -15.80 36.09
C PRO A 446 -24.67 -16.18 34.81
N GLY A 447 -24.96 -17.47 34.62
CA GLY A 447 -25.77 -17.93 33.48
C GLY A 447 -27.17 -17.29 33.49
N PRO A 448 -27.88 -17.27 32.35
CA PRO A 448 -29.31 -16.93 32.36
C PRO A 448 -30.01 -17.83 33.38
N GLN A 449 -30.63 -17.24 34.40
CA GLN A 449 -31.27 -17.92 35.56
C GLN A 449 -30.34 -18.38 36.72
N GLY A 450 -29.08 -17.93 36.78
CA GLY A 450 -28.23 -18.16 37.95
C GLY A 450 -27.65 -19.57 38.08
N GLN A 451 -27.63 -20.36 36.99
CA GLN A 451 -26.85 -21.60 36.93
C GLN A 451 -25.36 -21.31 36.65
N PRO A 452 -24.41 -22.06 37.26
CA PRO A 452 -23.01 -21.99 36.88
C PRO A 452 -22.86 -22.47 35.44
N ASN A 453 -22.32 -21.60 34.59
CA ASN A 453 -22.06 -21.91 33.19
C ASN A 453 -20.88 -22.89 33.06
N HIS A 454 -20.78 -23.54 31.91
CA HIS A 454 -19.72 -24.48 31.55
C HIS A 454 -18.33 -23.91 31.87
N VAL A 455 -17.42 -24.75 32.38
CA VAL A 455 -16.00 -24.37 32.55
C VAL A 455 -15.48 -23.94 31.17
N PRO A 456 -14.92 -22.72 31.02
CA PRO A 456 -14.42 -22.26 29.73
C PRO A 456 -13.29 -23.17 29.26
N THR A 457 -13.32 -23.50 27.98
CA THR A 457 -12.27 -24.26 27.30
C THR A 457 -11.01 -23.40 27.14
N TRP A 458 -9.88 -24.02 26.81
CA TRP A 458 -8.62 -23.27 26.68
C TRP A 458 -8.67 -22.31 25.47
N ASP A 459 -9.31 -22.73 24.37
CA ASP A 459 -9.50 -21.98 23.12
C ASP A 459 -10.40 -20.76 23.32
N SER A 460 -11.53 -20.91 24.01
CA SER A 460 -12.40 -19.79 24.39
C SER A 460 -11.74 -18.84 25.39
N THR A 461 -10.95 -19.37 26.32
CA THR A 461 -10.13 -18.57 27.26
C THR A 461 -9.10 -17.73 26.50
N GLU A 462 -8.39 -18.34 25.54
CA GLU A 462 -7.39 -17.65 24.74
C GLU A 462 -8.02 -16.53 23.91
N ALA A 463 -9.13 -16.80 23.22
CA ALA A 463 -9.79 -15.80 22.38
C ALA A 463 -10.30 -14.60 23.18
N ALA A 464 -10.84 -14.82 24.39
CA ALA A 464 -11.22 -13.74 25.29
C ALA A 464 -10.01 -12.90 25.74
N LEU A 465 -8.88 -13.55 26.08
CA LEU A 465 -7.63 -12.85 26.41
C LEU A 465 -7.10 -12.05 25.22
N PHE A 466 -7.25 -12.57 23.99
CA PHE A 466 -6.87 -11.89 22.76
C PHE A 466 -7.68 -10.60 22.53
N VAL A 467 -9.00 -10.64 22.73
CA VAL A 467 -9.84 -9.44 22.69
C VAL A 467 -9.49 -8.46 23.82
N MET A 468 -9.22 -8.96 25.03
CA MET A 468 -8.76 -8.12 26.14
C MET A 468 -7.43 -7.43 25.82
N GLN A 469 -6.49 -8.13 25.20
CA GLN A 469 -5.22 -7.59 24.74
C GLN A 469 -5.44 -6.43 23.76
N ALA A 470 -6.36 -6.57 22.80
CA ALA A 470 -6.65 -5.54 21.80
C ALA A 470 -7.10 -4.20 22.42
N VAL A 471 -7.80 -4.23 23.56
CA VAL A 471 -8.36 -3.04 24.21
C VAL A 471 -7.57 -2.57 25.44
N ALA A 472 -6.57 -3.33 25.88
CA ALA A 472 -5.85 -3.13 27.15
C ALA A 472 -5.15 -1.78 27.25
N LYS A 473 -4.53 -1.29 26.18
CA LYS A 473 -3.88 0.05 26.14
C LYS A 473 -4.84 1.22 26.39
N ASN A 474 -6.13 1.03 26.12
CA ASN A 474 -7.14 2.07 26.31
C ASN A 474 -7.77 2.02 27.72
N ILE A 475 -7.31 1.12 28.61
CA ILE A 475 -7.77 1.03 29.99
C ILE A 475 -7.05 2.08 30.84
N LEU A 476 -7.82 2.82 31.63
CA LEU A 476 -7.25 3.84 32.52
C LEU A 476 -6.26 3.19 33.51
N PRO A 477 -5.05 3.76 33.71
CA PRO A 477 -4.07 3.18 34.64
C PRO A 477 -4.50 3.13 36.11
N LYS A 478 -5.61 3.78 36.47
CA LYS A 478 -6.21 3.78 37.82
C LYS A 478 -7.32 2.73 38.00
N GLU A 479 -7.64 1.93 36.97
CA GLU A 479 -8.60 0.84 37.08
C GLU A 479 -8.13 -0.15 38.15
N ASN A 480 -9.00 -0.49 39.11
CA ASN A 480 -8.63 -1.28 40.29
C ASN A 480 -9.62 -2.40 40.60
N ASP A 481 -10.52 -2.73 39.68
CA ASP A 481 -11.57 -3.73 39.91
C ASP A 481 -11.32 -5.01 39.11
N VAL A 482 -11.06 -4.91 37.80
CA VAL A 482 -10.86 -6.10 36.96
C VAL A 482 -9.40 -6.33 36.58
N VAL A 483 -8.64 -5.28 36.24
CA VAL A 483 -7.23 -5.43 35.86
C VAL A 483 -6.39 -6.15 36.93
N PRO A 484 -6.49 -5.82 38.24
CA PRO A 484 -5.73 -6.54 39.26
C PRO A 484 -6.04 -8.05 39.29
N LYS A 485 -7.33 -8.41 39.15
CA LYS A 485 -7.78 -9.81 39.16
C LYS A 485 -7.25 -10.58 37.95
N VAL A 486 -7.21 -9.92 36.78
CA VAL A 486 -6.65 -10.48 35.55
C VAL A 486 -5.15 -10.70 35.68
N VAL A 487 -4.41 -9.71 36.18
CA VAL A 487 -2.96 -9.83 36.40
C VAL A 487 -2.68 -10.95 37.41
N GLU A 488 -3.40 -11.00 38.54
CA GLU A 488 -3.27 -12.07 39.52
C GLU A 488 -3.57 -13.46 38.93
N ALA A 489 -4.61 -13.59 38.11
CA ALA A 489 -4.93 -14.85 37.44
C ALA A 489 -3.83 -15.29 36.47
N ILE A 490 -3.25 -14.36 35.70
CA ILE A 490 -2.15 -14.65 34.77
C ILE A 490 -0.91 -15.13 35.53
N LEU A 491 -0.55 -14.46 36.63
CA LEU A 491 0.63 -14.81 37.42
C LEU A 491 0.50 -16.18 38.10
N ASN A 492 -0.72 -16.65 38.32
CA ASN A 492 -1.03 -17.93 38.96
C ASN A 492 -1.45 -19.02 37.95
N LEU A 493 -1.21 -18.83 36.65
CA LEU A 493 -1.53 -19.85 35.64
C LEU A 493 -0.78 -21.17 35.91
N PRO A 494 -1.48 -22.32 35.97
CA PRO A 494 -0.85 -23.62 36.12
C PRO A 494 0.11 -23.96 34.98
N GLU A 495 1.15 -24.76 35.24
CA GLU A 495 2.15 -25.12 34.22
C GLU A 495 1.56 -25.93 33.06
N ASN A 496 0.49 -26.67 33.31
CA ASN A 496 -0.25 -27.47 32.31
C ASN A 496 -1.24 -26.65 31.47
N THR A 497 -1.30 -25.32 31.64
CA THR A 497 -2.11 -24.44 30.80
C THR A 497 -1.61 -24.50 29.35
N HIS A 498 -2.54 -24.51 28.39
CA HIS A 498 -2.23 -24.54 26.97
C HIS A 498 -1.25 -23.41 26.58
N ILE A 499 -0.30 -23.71 25.69
CA ILE A 499 0.78 -22.79 25.34
C ILE A 499 0.26 -21.47 24.76
N ALA A 500 -0.80 -21.52 23.93
CA ALA A 500 -1.39 -20.33 23.34
C ALA A 500 -2.03 -19.39 24.38
N VAL A 501 -2.72 -19.94 25.40
CA VAL A 501 -3.27 -19.14 26.52
C VAL A 501 -2.14 -18.41 27.25
N ARG A 502 -1.03 -19.12 27.53
CA ARG A 502 0.15 -18.53 28.20
C ARG A 502 0.80 -17.46 27.33
N HIS A 503 0.92 -17.70 26.04
CA HIS A 503 1.45 -16.73 25.07
C HIS A 503 0.63 -15.44 25.04
N THR A 504 -0.69 -15.54 24.83
CA THR A 504 -1.59 -14.37 24.79
C THR A 504 -1.67 -13.64 26.13
N SER A 505 -1.56 -14.37 27.25
CA SER A 505 -1.46 -13.77 28.60
C SER A 505 -0.20 -12.91 28.75
N ILE A 506 0.95 -13.35 28.23
CA ILE A 506 2.20 -12.59 28.26
C ILE A 506 2.05 -11.30 27.45
N LEU A 507 1.44 -11.38 26.26
CA LEU A 507 1.21 -10.21 25.43
C LEU A 507 0.27 -9.21 26.13
N LEU A 508 -0.81 -9.69 26.75
CA LEU A 508 -1.72 -8.86 27.55
C LEU A 508 -1.00 -8.15 28.70
N LEU A 509 -0.09 -8.81 29.43
CA LEU A 509 0.74 -8.15 30.45
C LEU A 509 1.59 -7.02 29.87
N GLY A 510 2.14 -7.21 28.67
CA GLY A 510 2.89 -6.18 27.95
C GLY A 510 2.03 -4.95 27.62
N GLU A 511 0.77 -5.15 27.23
CA GLU A 511 -0.17 -4.07 26.93
C GLU A 511 -0.65 -3.33 28.19
N LEU A 512 -0.63 -3.98 29.36
CA LEU A 512 -0.96 -3.39 30.67
C LEU A 512 0.21 -2.64 31.33
N CYS A 513 1.28 -2.32 30.59
CA CYS A 513 2.49 -1.69 31.15
C CYS A 513 2.25 -0.35 31.85
N GLU A 514 1.36 0.52 31.35
CA GLU A 514 1.00 1.79 32.01
C GLU A 514 0.28 1.58 33.35
N TRP A 515 -0.53 0.52 33.44
CA TRP A 515 -1.17 0.13 34.69
C TRP A 515 -0.14 -0.39 35.69
N ILE A 516 0.83 -1.20 35.24
CA ILE A 516 1.93 -1.72 36.07
C ILE A 516 2.78 -0.57 36.64
N ASP A 517 3.08 0.46 35.85
CA ASP A 517 3.81 1.66 36.31
C ASP A 517 3.13 2.33 37.52
N ASN A 518 1.80 2.41 37.48
CA ASN A 518 1.00 2.98 38.56
C ASN A 518 0.82 2.03 39.77
N HIS A 519 1.09 0.73 39.62
CA HIS A 519 0.91 -0.29 40.66
C HIS A 519 2.21 -1.05 40.95
N ARG A 520 3.18 -0.34 41.54
CA ARG A 520 4.56 -0.81 41.77
C ARG A 520 4.68 -2.20 42.41
N GLN A 521 3.77 -2.57 43.30
CA GLN A 521 3.76 -3.89 43.94
C GLN A 521 3.60 -5.06 42.96
N SER A 522 3.07 -4.80 41.76
CA SER A 522 2.89 -5.82 40.71
C SER A 522 4.14 -6.05 39.85
N LEU A 523 5.09 -5.10 39.83
CA LEU A 523 6.22 -5.12 38.91
C LEU A 523 7.13 -6.34 39.13
N GLU A 524 7.60 -6.58 40.35
CA GLU A 524 8.51 -7.69 40.64
C GLU A 524 7.89 -9.07 40.37
N PRO A 525 6.63 -9.36 40.80
CA PRO A 525 5.93 -10.57 40.39
C PRO A 525 5.82 -10.75 38.87
N VAL A 526 5.48 -9.67 38.14
CA VAL A 526 5.39 -9.70 36.66
C VAL A 526 6.75 -9.99 36.03
N LEU A 527 7.82 -9.34 36.49
CA LEU A 527 9.17 -9.61 35.99
C LEU A 527 9.58 -11.05 36.22
N ASN A 528 9.37 -11.60 37.42
CA ASN A 528 9.71 -13.00 37.73
C ASN A 528 8.94 -13.99 36.84
N PHE A 529 7.66 -13.72 36.57
CA PHE A 529 6.84 -14.50 35.65
C PHE A 529 7.40 -14.44 34.21
N LEU A 530 7.69 -13.24 33.70
CA LEU A 530 8.24 -13.05 32.35
C LEU A 530 9.62 -13.71 32.18
N LEU A 531 10.48 -13.67 33.20
CA LEU A 531 11.79 -14.35 33.19
C LEU A 531 11.65 -15.88 33.13
N THR A 532 10.65 -16.42 33.81
CA THR A 532 10.33 -17.86 33.74
C THR A 532 9.88 -18.22 32.33
N CYS A 533 9.00 -17.40 31.73
CA CYS A 533 8.50 -17.61 30.37
C CYS A 533 9.58 -17.44 29.29
N LEU A 534 10.57 -16.56 29.51
CA LEU A 534 11.68 -16.33 28.58
C LEU A 534 12.50 -17.60 28.28
N ASN A 535 12.60 -18.50 29.27
CA ASN A 535 13.32 -19.77 29.13
C ASN A 535 12.47 -20.90 28.49
N GLN A 536 11.19 -20.65 28.21
CA GLN A 536 10.27 -21.65 27.69
C GLN A 536 10.12 -21.51 26.17
N LYS A 537 10.26 -22.63 25.46
CA LYS A 537 10.12 -22.68 23.99
C LYS A 537 8.73 -22.17 23.58
N GLY A 538 8.67 -21.30 22.57
CA GLY A 538 7.43 -20.69 22.07
C GLY A 538 6.98 -19.43 22.82
N LEU A 539 7.40 -19.22 24.07
CA LEU A 539 6.97 -18.05 24.87
C LEU A 539 8.01 -16.91 24.91
N GLY A 540 9.26 -17.20 24.56
CA GLY A 540 10.36 -16.25 24.71
C GLY A 540 10.19 -14.95 23.93
N SER A 541 9.71 -15.00 22.68
CA SER A 541 9.49 -13.80 21.87
C SER A 541 8.41 -12.88 22.47
N ALA A 542 7.29 -13.43 22.94
CA ALA A 542 6.26 -12.68 23.64
C ALA A 542 6.79 -12.07 24.94
N ALA A 543 7.59 -12.82 25.70
CA ALA A 543 8.19 -12.32 26.94
C ALA A 543 9.17 -11.16 26.67
N CYS A 544 9.99 -11.24 25.62
CA CYS A 544 10.83 -10.12 25.17
C CYS A 544 10.00 -8.87 24.81
N GLY A 545 8.88 -9.05 24.10
CA GLY A 545 7.95 -7.97 23.75
C GLY A 545 7.35 -7.31 25.00
N ALA A 546 6.85 -8.10 25.94
CA ALA A 546 6.29 -7.60 27.19
C ALA A 546 7.35 -6.88 28.06
N LEU A 547 8.56 -7.44 28.17
CA LEU A 547 9.68 -6.80 28.86
C LEU A 547 10.07 -5.47 28.22
N LEU A 548 10.09 -5.38 26.89
CA LEU A 548 10.33 -4.12 26.17
C LEU A 548 9.25 -3.07 26.50
N SER A 549 7.97 -3.45 26.46
CA SER A 549 6.86 -2.54 26.81
C SER A 549 7.01 -2.01 28.24
N ILE A 550 7.31 -2.88 29.20
CA ILE A 550 7.54 -2.51 30.60
C ILE A 550 8.78 -1.62 30.75
N CYS A 551 9.89 -1.94 30.08
CA CYS A 551 11.10 -1.08 30.10
C CYS A 551 10.83 0.32 29.54
N THR A 552 9.94 0.42 28.55
CA THR A 552 9.59 1.69 27.91
C THR A 552 8.64 2.51 28.79
N ALA A 553 7.66 1.88 29.43
CA ALA A 553 6.66 2.55 30.26
C ALA A 553 7.18 2.90 31.67
N CYS A 554 8.04 2.05 32.27
CA CYS A 554 8.44 2.15 33.68
C CYS A 554 9.95 2.44 33.89
N PRO A 555 10.60 3.38 33.18
CA PRO A 555 12.07 3.49 33.19
C PRO A 555 12.69 3.84 34.55
N SER A 556 11.96 4.58 35.39
CA SER A 556 12.40 4.97 36.72
C SER A 556 12.41 3.79 37.70
N HIS A 557 11.40 2.93 37.64
CA HIS A 557 11.24 1.75 38.48
C HIS A 557 12.11 0.58 38.00
N MET A 558 12.33 0.48 36.69
CA MET A 558 13.18 -0.56 36.10
C MET A 558 14.68 -0.33 36.31
N ALA A 559 15.11 0.89 36.65
CA ALA A 559 16.52 1.22 36.89
C ALA A 559 17.18 0.34 37.98
N SER A 560 16.45 -0.02 39.05
CA SER A 560 16.95 -0.93 40.10
C SER A 560 17.11 -2.37 39.63
N HIS A 561 16.41 -2.77 38.56
CA HIS A 561 16.44 -4.12 37.98
C HIS A 561 17.45 -4.24 36.83
N PHE A 562 18.17 -3.17 36.48
CA PHE A 562 19.15 -3.15 35.40
C PHE A 562 20.21 -4.28 35.47
N PRO A 563 20.78 -4.64 36.65
CA PRO A 563 21.74 -5.75 36.72
C PRO A 563 21.16 -7.09 36.21
N GLY A 564 19.87 -7.33 36.46
CA GLY A 564 19.16 -8.50 35.94
C GLY A 564 19.02 -8.42 34.41
N LEU A 565 18.59 -7.27 33.89
CA LEU A 565 18.48 -7.03 32.44
C LEU A 565 19.82 -7.23 31.72
N LEU A 566 20.92 -6.73 32.29
CA LEU A 566 22.26 -6.90 31.73
C LEU A 566 22.68 -8.38 31.68
N GLN A 567 22.33 -9.16 32.71
CA GLN A 567 22.61 -10.60 32.75
C GLN A 567 21.79 -11.38 31.71
N ILE A 568 20.54 -10.97 31.44
CA ILE A 568 19.73 -11.51 30.35
C ILE A 568 20.39 -11.18 29.01
N ALA A 569 20.80 -9.92 28.80
CA ALA A 569 21.48 -9.50 27.58
C ALA A 569 22.79 -10.26 27.32
N ARG A 570 23.51 -10.64 28.39
CA ARG A 570 24.71 -11.50 28.31
C ARG A 570 24.39 -12.93 27.86
N SER A 571 23.25 -13.46 28.30
CA SER A 571 22.81 -14.84 28.01
C SER A 571 21.86 -14.91 26.82
N LEU A 572 21.74 -13.83 26.04
CA LEU A 572 20.69 -13.64 25.04
C LEU A 572 20.61 -14.78 24.03
N ASP A 573 21.76 -15.29 23.60
CA ASP A 573 21.88 -16.37 22.61
C ASP A 573 21.67 -17.78 23.17
N ASN A 574 21.39 -17.90 24.47
CA ASN A 574 20.98 -19.15 25.10
C ASN A 574 19.46 -19.33 25.08
N PHE A 575 18.70 -18.26 24.84
CA PHE A 575 17.25 -18.34 24.72
C PHE A 575 16.84 -18.76 23.32
N ALA A 576 15.77 -19.56 23.21
CA ALA A 576 15.18 -19.96 21.93
C ALA A 576 14.25 -18.84 21.39
N ILE A 577 14.83 -17.69 21.05
CA ILE A 577 14.13 -16.49 20.56
C ILE A 577 14.63 -16.08 19.18
N SER A 578 13.79 -15.35 18.44
CA SER A 578 14.18 -14.76 17.16
C SER A 578 15.16 -13.59 17.36
N ASN A 579 15.89 -13.23 16.30
CA ASN A 579 16.77 -12.06 16.36
C ASN A 579 15.99 -10.76 16.56
N ASP A 580 14.76 -10.66 16.03
CA ASP A 580 13.92 -9.47 16.23
C ASP A 580 13.49 -9.33 17.70
N ALA A 581 13.14 -10.43 18.37
CA ALA A 581 12.87 -10.43 19.80
C ALA A 581 14.12 -10.05 20.61
N ALA A 582 15.30 -10.55 20.21
CA ALA A 582 16.58 -10.19 20.81
C ALA A 582 16.90 -8.68 20.66
N ILE A 583 16.67 -8.10 19.48
CA ILE A 583 16.80 -6.65 19.22
C ILE A 583 15.81 -5.85 20.08
N GLY A 584 14.55 -6.31 20.17
CA GLY A 584 13.53 -5.69 21.01
C GLY A 584 13.92 -5.67 22.49
N LEU A 585 14.47 -6.78 23.00
CA LEU A 585 14.97 -6.85 24.36
C LEU A 585 16.16 -5.90 24.57
N LEU A 586 17.15 -5.89 23.66
CA LEU A 586 18.30 -4.96 23.74
C LEU A 586 17.87 -3.50 23.69
N LYS A 587 16.84 -3.15 22.92
CA LYS A 587 16.21 -1.82 22.94
C LYS A 587 15.70 -1.50 24.35
N GLY A 588 14.98 -2.42 25.00
CA GLY A 588 14.52 -2.26 26.38
C GLY A 588 15.68 -2.02 27.34
N VAL A 589 16.74 -2.85 27.26
CA VAL A 589 17.95 -2.70 28.08
C VAL A 589 18.63 -1.33 27.85
N ALA A 590 18.73 -0.87 26.60
CA ALA A 590 19.34 0.41 26.25
C ALA A 590 18.54 1.63 26.78
N ILE A 591 17.21 1.56 26.76
CA ILE A 591 16.33 2.58 27.36
C ILE A 591 16.60 2.69 28.86
N ILE A 592 16.63 1.56 29.59
CA ILE A 592 16.89 1.56 31.04
C ILE A 592 18.34 1.97 31.33
N MET A 593 19.31 1.57 30.50
CA MET A 593 20.70 1.98 30.64
C MET A 593 20.86 3.51 30.59
N SER A 594 20.03 4.19 29.79
CA SER A 594 20.06 5.66 29.62
C SER A 594 19.63 6.42 30.88
N SER A 595 18.93 5.77 31.82
CA SER A 595 18.55 6.37 33.11
C SER A 595 19.55 6.13 34.25
N LEU A 596 20.64 5.39 33.98
CA LEU A 596 21.66 5.10 34.98
C LEU A 596 22.59 6.31 35.23
N PRO A 597 23.21 6.38 36.43
CA PRO A 597 24.30 7.31 36.68
C PRO A 597 25.45 7.11 35.68
N ARG A 598 26.09 8.21 35.27
CA ARG A 598 27.09 8.27 34.19
C ARG A 598 28.19 7.21 34.25
N GLU A 599 28.77 6.98 35.43
CA GLU A 599 29.85 5.99 35.63
C GLU A 599 29.36 4.58 35.30
N LYS A 600 28.17 4.21 35.82
CA LYS A 600 27.54 2.92 35.57
C LYS A 600 27.10 2.78 34.10
N LEU A 601 26.59 3.86 33.51
CA LEU A 601 26.19 3.89 32.10
C LEU A 601 27.39 3.63 31.18
N THR A 602 28.51 4.33 31.41
CA THR A 602 29.72 4.17 30.59
C THR A 602 30.22 2.72 30.62
N GLN A 603 30.25 2.10 31.80
CA GLN A 603 30.63 0.69 31.94
C GLN A 603 29.61 -0.25 31.27
N ALA A 604 28.32 -0.06 31.53
CA ALA A 604 27.25 -0.89 30.98
C ALA A 604 27.22 -0.84 29.45
N MET A 605 27.42 0.35 28.86
CA MET A 605 27.47 0.54 27.42
C MET A 605 28.60 -0.26 26.79
N LYS A 606 29.79 -0.22 27.38
CA LYS A 606 30.93 -1.03 26.90
C LYS A 606 30.63 -2.53 26.99
N GLU A 607 30.13 -3.00 28.14
CA GLU A 607 29.79 -4.42 28.33
C GLU A 607 28.77 -4.88 27.28
N LEU A 608 27.70 -4.11 27.09
CA LEU A 608 26.61 -4.45 26.17
C LEU A 608 27.09 -4.49 24.71
N CYS A 609 27.91 -3.53 24.29
CA CYS A 609 28.55 -3.55 22.97
C CYS A 609 29.47 -4.77 22.80
N TRP A 610 30.30 -5.07 23.80
CA TRP A 610 31.23 -6.19 23.71
C TRP A 610 30.56 -7.57 23.70
N PHE A 611 29.36 -7.72 24.28
CA PHE A 611 28.57 -8.94 24.12
C PHE A 611 28.29 -9.26 22.65
N GLN A 612 28.08 -8.23 21.82
CA GLN A 612 27.77 -8.41 20.39
C GLN A 612 29.04 -8.36 19.52
N ALA A 613 30.04 -7.60 19.93
CA ALA A 613 31.27 -7.42 19.15
C ALA A 613 32.22 -8.63 19.21
N ARG A 614 32.22 -9.41 20.31
CA ARG A 614 33.07 -10.60 20.44
C ARG A 614 32.75 -11.68 19.40
N PRO A 615 31.49 -12.14 19.24
CA PRO A 615 31.14 -13.08 18.18
C PRO A 615 31.53 -12.58 16.78
N LEU A 616 31.31 -11.28 16.52
CA LEU A 616 31.68 -10.65 15.26
C LEU A 616 33.20 -10.73 14.99
N CYS A 617 34.03 -10.47 16.01
CA CYS A 617 35.48 -10.62 15.90
C CYS A 617 35.86 -12.09 15.64
N GLU A 618 35.27 -13.05 16.36
CA GLU A 618 35.57 -14.48 16.20
C GLU A 618 35.23 -15.00 14.80
N ILE A 619 34.09 -14.57 14.23
CA ILE A 619 33.68 -14.92 12.87
C ILE A 619 34.74 -14.46 11.86
N MET A 620 35.23 -13.22 12.02
CA MET A 620 36.19 -12.62 11.10
C MET A 620 37.60 -13.21 11.25
N GLU A 621 38.08 -13.38 12.49
CA GLU A 621 39.40 -13.95 12.79
C GLU A 621 39.52 -15.39 12.29
N ARG A 622 38.47 -16.19 12.48
CA ARG A 622 38.44 -17.60 12.06
C ARG A 622 37.96 -17.79 10.62
N ARG A 623 37.51 -16.72 9.95
CA ARG A 623 36.93 -16.75 8.60
C ARG A 623 35.83 -17.79 8.45
N ILE A 624 34.91 -17.80 9.41
CA ILE A 624 33.78 -18.74 9.43
C ILE A 624 32.86 -18.42 8.24
N PRO A 625 32.38 -19.43 7.49
CA PRO A 625 31.43 -19.20 6.41
C PRO A 625 30.12 -18.60 6.95
N ILE A 626 29.57 -17.66 6.19
CA ILE A 626 28.32 -16.98 6.54
C ILE A 626 27.16 -17.92 6.24
N GLU A 627 26.38 -18.24 7.26
CA GLU A 627 25.11 -18.94 7.14
C GLU A 627 24.00 -18.00 7.60
N VAL A 628 23.20 -17.51 6.65
CA VAL A 628 22.18 -16.48 6.87
C VAL A 628 21.21 -16.88 7.98
N GLY A 629 20.97 -15.97 8.93
CA GLY A 629 20.06 -16.19 10.05
C GLY A 629 20.61 -17.07 11.18
N THR A 630 21.86 -17.52 11.09
CA THR A 630 22.54 -18.26 12.16
C THR A 630 23.52 -17.35 12.93
N LYS A 631 24.11 -17.86 14.01
CA LYS A 631 25.12 -17.14 14.81
C LYS A 631 26.38 -16.76 14.02
N THR A 632 26.62 -17.35 12.84
CA THR A 632 27.75 -17.01 11.98
C THR A 632 27.44 -15.86 11.02
N ASP A 633 26.19 -15.40 10.95
CA ASP A 633 25.76 -14.25 10.16
C ASP A 633 26.15 -12.93 10.86
N PRO A 634 27.08 -12.12 10.30
CA PRO A 634 27.46 -10.85 10.89
C PRO A 634 26.29 -9.85 11.00
N VAL A 635 25.24 -9.98 10.18
CA VAL A 635 24.06 -9.10 10.21
C VAL A 635 23.40 -9.10 11.59
N ILE A 636 23.30 -10.26 12.23
CA ILE A 636 22.69 -10.42 13.58
C ILE A 636 23.39 -9.49 14.58
N TRP A 637 24.72 -9.55 14.63
CA TRP A 637 25.52 -8.81 15.58
C TRP A 637 25.53 -7.31 15.28
N LEU A 638 25.58 -6.94 14.00
CA LEU A 638 25.53 -5.55 13.55
C LEU A 638 24.18 -4.90 13.86
N ASP A 639 23.05 -5.58 13.64
CA ASP A 639 21.72 -5.05 13.93
C ASP A 639 21.49 -4.90 15.44
N ARG A 640 22.01 -5.83 16.25
CA ARG A 640 21.99 -5.74 17.71
C ARG A 640 22.83 -4.55 18.22
N LEU A 641 24.05 -4.37 17.71
CA LEU A 641 24.88 -3.18 18.01
C LEU A 641 24.19 -1.89 17.61
N ALA A 642 23.61 -1.85 16.41
CA ALA A 642 22.87 -0.71 15.90
C ALA A 642 21.69 -0.34 16.82
N ALA A 643 20.96 -1.34 17.34
CA ALA A 643 19.85 -1.12 18.27
C ALA A 643 20.32 -0.51 19.60
N ILE A 644 21.44 -0.98 20.15
CA ILE A 644 22.04 -0.43 21.37
C ILE A 644 22.36 1.06 21.17
N PHE A 645 23.09 1.42 20.10
CA PHE A 645 23.42 2.82 19.82
C PHE A 645 22.19 3.68 19.55
N ARG A 646 21.19 3.15 18.84
CA ARG A 646 19.97 3.90 18.49
C ARG A 646 19.13 4.30 19.69
N HIS A 647 19.09 3.45 20.71
CA HIS A 647 18.18 3.58 21.85
C HIS A 647 18.87 3.98 23.15
N THR A 648 20.16 4.30 23.09
CA THR A 648 20.91 4.90 24.21
C THR A 648 21.01 6.40 24.02
N ASP A 649 20.21 7.16 24.78
CA ASP A 649 20.16 8.63 24.72
C ASP A 649 20.19 9.20 26.15
N PRO A 650 21.37 9.28 26.77
CA PRO A 650 21.50 9.77 28.13
C PRO A 650 21.31 11.29 28.20
N PRO A 651 20.73 11.83 29.29
CA PRO A 651 20.69 13.27 29.52
C PRO A 651 22.12 13.81 29.68
N ILE A 652 22.47 14.84 28.90
CA ILE A 652 23.76 15.52 28.98
C ILE A 652 23.52 16.87 29.66
N GLU A 653 23.95 17.00 30.93
CA GLU A 653 23.75 18.22 31.72
C GLU A 653 24.76 19.33 31.35
N ASP A 654 26.00 18.96 30.98
CA ASP A 654 27.06 19.89 30.57
C ASP A 654 27.66 19.48 29.22
N SER A 655 27.68 20.43 28.27
CA SER A 655 28.25 20.25 26.93
C SER A 655 29.77 20.09 26.89
N PHE A 656 30.48 20.42 27.97
CA PHE A 656 31.95 20.33 28.03
C PHE A 656 32.44 18.95 28.51
N GLU A 657 31.56 18.12 29.07
CA GLU A 657 31.96 16.82 29.57
C GLU A 657 31.86 15.74 28.49
N PRO A 658 32.78 14.75 28.44
CA PRO A 658 32.84 13.76 27.37
C PRO A 658 31.62 12.83 27.39
N HIS A 659 30.89 12.74 26.27
CA HIS A 659 29.71 11.88 26.16
C HIS A 659 29.96 10.46 26.71
N PRO A 660 29.11 9.90 27.57
CA PRO A 660 29.42 8.63 28.25
C PRO A 660 29.54 7.44 27.30
N CYS A 661 28.84 7.48 26.15
CA CYS A 661 28.98 6.48 25.08
C CYS A 661 30.21 6.66 24.17
N GLN A 662 30.96 7.78 24.28
CA GLN A 662 32.09 8.09 23.38
C GLN A 662 33.16 7.00 23.41
N SER A 663 33.49 6.52 24.60
CA SER A 663 34.51 5.48 24.78
C SER A 663 34.10 4.16 24.13
N ALA A 664 32.84 3.74 24.27
CA ALA A 664 32.30 2.54 23.63
C ALA A 664 32.31 2.67 22.09
N VAL A 665 31.87 3.81 21.54
CA VAL A 665 31.92 4.05 20.08
C VAL A 665 33.36 4.00 19.55
N THR A 666 34.31 4.56 20.30
CA THR A 666 35.73 4.54 19.93
C THR A 666 36.30 3.12 19.94
N GLU A 667 35.91 2.27 20.90
CA GLU A 667 36.33 0.86 20.95
C GLU A 667 35.68 0.02 19.84
N MET A 668 34.45 0.34 19.42
CA MET A 668 33.74 -0.40 18.37
C MET A 668 34.21 -0.03 16.95
N TRP A 669 34.76 1.17 16.76
CA TRP A 669 35.19 1.65 15.44
C TRP A 669 36.16 0.69 14.71
N PRO A 670 37.26 0.21 15.32
CA PRO A 670 38.17 -0.72 14.63
C PRO A 670 37.49 -2.00 14.15
N ILE A 671 36.49 -2.49 14.90
CA ILE A 671 35.75 -3.71 14.57
C ILE A 671 34.86 -3.45 13.35
N LEU A 672 34.07 -2.37 13.38
CA LEU A 672 33.20 -1.99 12.26
C LEU A 672 34.00 -1.65 10.99
N SER A 673 35.14 -0.98 11.14
CA SER A 673 36.08 -0.74 10.04
C SER A 673 36.61 -2.05 9.44
N ASN A 674 36.94 -3.04 10.29
CA ASN A 674 37.40 -4.34 9.82
C ASN A 674 36.28 -5.09 9.08
N VAL A 675 35.03 -5.01 9.54
CA VAL A 675 33.85 -5.57 8.86
C VAL A 675 33.72 -4.99 7.45
N CYS A 676 33.76 -3.66 7.31
CA CYS A 676 33.69 -3.00 6.01
C CYS A 676 34.78 -3.50 5.05
N THR A 677 36.00 -3.68 5.56
CA THR A 677 37.13 -4.14 4.73
C THR A 677 37.00 -5.62 4.35
N THR A 678 36.55 -6.47 5.29
CA THR A 678 36.45 -7.92 5.10
C THR A 678 35.32 -8.30 4.15
N TYR A 679 34.18 -7.62 4.27
CA TYR A 679 32.96 -7.93 3.51
C TYR A 679 32.62 -6.88 2.46
N GLN A 680 33.62 -6.16 1.94
CA GLN A 680 33.45 -5.04 1.00
C GLN A 680 32.63 -5.35 -0.26
N HIS A 681 32.53 -6.62 -0.67
CA HIS A 681 31.76 -7.06 -1.84
C HIS A 681 30.26 -7.26 -1.56
N ASP A 682 29.87 -7.42 -0.28
CA ASP A 682 28.49 -7.72 0.12
C ASP A 682 27.73 -6.43 0.45
N ALA A 683 26.80 -6.06 -0.43
CA ALA A 683 25.99 -4.86 -0.28
C ALA A 683 25.07 -4.90 0.96
N LYS A 684 24.51 -6.07 1.29
CA LYS A 684 23.60 -6.23 2.43
C LYS A 684 24.36 -6.05 3.74
N LEU A 685 25.55 -6.64 3.86
CA LEU A 685 26.40 -6.44 5.03
C LEU A 685 26.89 -5.01 5.15
N MET A 686 27.23 -4.37 4.03
CA MET A 686 27.68 -2.98 4.04
C MET A 686 26.57 -2.04 4.53
N GLU A 687 25.33 -2.23 4.05
CA GLU A 687 24.17 -1.48 4.53
C GLU A 687 23.99 -1.61 6.05
N ARG A 688 24.10 -2.83 6.59
CA ARG A 688 23.95 -3.10 8.03
C ARG A 688 25.09 -2.49 8.86
N CYS A 689 26.32 -2.55 8.35
CA CYS A 689 27.47 -1.90 8.98
C CYS A 689 27.32 -0.36 8.98
N CYS A 690 26.99 0.24 7.84
CA CYS A 690 26.73 1.68 7.70
C CYS A 690 25.55 2.13 8.57
N ARG A 691 24.50 1.31 8.72
CA ARG A 691 23.40 1.56 9.66
C ARG A 691 23.89 1.58 11.11
N CYS A 692 24.74 0.65 11.51
CA CYS A 692 25.35 0.65 12.84
C CYS A 692 26.22 1.89 13.06
N LEU A 693 27.09 2.24 12.11
CA LEU A 693 27.93 3.45 12.15
C LEU A 693 27.08 4.73 12.25
N ARG A 694 25.98 4.82 11.49
CA ARG A 694 25.05 5.95 11.55
C ARG A 694 24.48 6.14 12.94
N PHE A 695 24.04 5.07 13.60
CA PHE A 695 23.52 5.18 14.97
C PHE A 695 24.63 5.44 15.99
N ALA A 696 25.83 4.88 15.81
CA ALA A 696 26.98 5.17 16.66
C ALA A 696 27.37 6.67 16.61
N VAL A 697 27.45 7.24 15.40
CA VAL A 697 27.71 8.67 15.19
C VAL A 697 26.59 9.52 15.77
N ARG A 698 25.31 9.18 15.56
CA ARG A 698 24.18 9.94 16.12
C ARG A 698 24.05 9.85 17.63
N CYS A 699 24.48 8.74 18.23
CA CYS A 699 24.48 8.56 19.69
C CYS A 699 25.45 9.55 20.36
N VAL A 700 26.64 9.78 19.77
CA VAL A 700 27.70 10.59 20.39
C VAL A 700 27.84 12.00 19.78
N ARG A 701 27.33 12.18 18.55
CA ARG A 701 27.34 13.42 17.76
C ARG A 701 28.77 13.98 17.64
N LYS A 702 28.95 15.29 17.86
CA LYS A 702 30.23 16.01 17.75
C LYS A 702 31.37 15.41 18.59
N HIS A 703 31.07 14.71 19.69
CA HIS A 703 32.10 14.07 20.52
C HIS A 703 32.80 12.88 19.82
N SER A 704 32.32 12.44 18.65
CA SER A 704 32.98 11.42 17.83
C SER A 704 33.83 12.00 16.69
N ALA A 705 34.16 13.30 16.74
CA ALA A 705 34.95 13.99 15.71
C ALA A 705 36.31 13.35 15.40
N HIS A 706 36.96 12.71 16.38
CA HIS A 706 38.22 11.97 16.18
C HIS A 706 38.09 10.78 15.22
N LEU A 707 36.87 10.28 15.00
CA LEU A 707 36.57 9.21 14.03
C LEU A 707 36.27 9.74 12.63
N LEU A 708 36.05 11.05 12.45
CA LEU A 708 35.60 11.61 11.17
C LEU A 708 36.63 11.36 10.06
N GLU A 709 37.89 11.74 10.26
CA GLU A 709 38.94 11.57 9.27
C GLU A 709 39.18 10.08 8.88
N PRO A 710 39.39 9.14 9.83
CA PRO A 710 39.60 7.74 9.46
C PRO A 710 38.36 7.11 8.79
N LEU A 711 37.16 7.48 9.23
CA LEU A 711 35.92 7.00 8.62
C LEU A 711 35.77 7.49 7.18
N VAL A 712 35.90 8.81 6.95
CA VAL A 712 35.80 9.42 5.60
C VAL A 712 36.83 8.80 4.66
N LYS A 713 38.08 8.66 5.12
CA LYS A 713 39.15 8.05 4.32
C LYS A 713 38.79 6.63 3.89
N GLN A 714 38.25 5.82 4.79
CA GLN A 714 37.88 4.44 4.49
C GLN A 714 36.69 4.36 3.53
N ILE A 715 35.60 5.09 3.78
CA ILE A 715 34.40 5.00 2.93
C ILE A 715 34.65 5.52 1.52
N VAL A 716 35.49 6.54 1.33
CA VAL A 716 35.89 7.02 0.00
C VAL A 716 36.66 5.95 -0.76
N GLN A 717 37.61 5.27 -0.09
CA GLN A 717 38.38 4.17 -0.70
C GLN A 717 37.49 2.99 -1.08
N LEU A 718 36.57 2.60 -0.19
CA LEU A 718 35.64 1.50 -0.45
C LEU A 718 34.64 1.85 -1.55
N TYR A 719 34.07 3.06 -1.56
CA TYR A 719 33.10 3.48 -2.59
C TYR A 719 33.71 3.55 -3.99
N ALA A 720 34.99 3.92 -4.09
CA ALA A 720 35.72 3.89 -5.35
C ALA A 720 35.83 2.47 -5.95
N ALA A 721 35.90 1.44 -5.10
CA ALA A 721 35.93 0.04 -5.53
C ALA A 721 34.53 -0.58 -5.68
N HIS A 722 33.61 -0.26 -4.76
CA HIS A 722 32.28 -0.84 -4.64
C HIS A 722 31.25 0.26 -4.34
N GLN A 723 30.40 0.59 -5.32
CA GLN A 723 29.47 1.73 -5.26
C GLN A 723 28.21 1.45 -4.42
N HIS A 724 28.39 0.99 -3.17
CA HIS A 724 27.27 0.80 -2.24
C HIS A 724 26.66 2.14 -1.85
N SER A 725 25.37 2.37 -2.16
CA SER A 725 24.70 3.67 -1.94
C SER A 725 24.72 4.10 -0.46
N CYS A 726 24.71 3.13 0.47
CA CYS A 726 24.78 3.34 1.91
C CYS A 726 25.95 4.23 2.38
N PHE A 727 27.04 4.31 1.61
CA PHE A 727 28.16 5.22 1.90
C PHE A 727 27.82 6.69 1.60
N LEU A 728 27.03 6.95 0.55
CA LEU A 728 26.48 8.29 0.28
C LEU A 728 25.55 8.70 1.43
N TYR A 729 24.70 7.77 1.89
CA TYR A 729 23.81 8.03 3.02
C TYR A 729 24.59 8.28 4.31
N LEU A 730 25.61 7.47 4.61
CA LEU A 730 26.49 7.68 5.76
C LEU A 730 27.21 9.04 5.65
N GLY A 731 27.67 9.41 4.46
CA GLY A 731 28.18 10.75 4.17
C GLY A 731 27.18 11.84 4.54
N SER A 732 25.88 11.65 4.25
CA SER A 732 24.84 12.63 4.60
C SER A 732 24.73 12.82 6.12
N ILE A 733 24.95 11.78 6.91
CA ILE A 733 24.94 11.82 8.38
C ILE A 733 26.16 12.57 8.90
N LEU A 734 27.33 12.34 8.30
CA LEU A 734 28.54 13.09 8.66
C LEU A 734 28.38 14.58 8.36
N VAL A 735 27.76 14.94 7.23
CA VAL A 735 27.44 16.34 6.93
C VAL A 735 26.45 16.91 7.94
N ASP A 736 25.40 16.16 8.28
CA ASP A 736 24.36 16.61 9.22
C ASP A 736 24.92 16.95 10.61
N GLU A 737 25.84 16.13 11.12
CA GLU A 737 26.42 16.28 12.46
C GLU A 737 27.61 17.26 12.48
N TYR A 738 28.51 17.21 11.48
CA TYR A 738 29.80 17.90 11.52
C TYR A 738 29.89 19.18 10.70
N ALA A 739 29.06 19.38 9.68
CA ALA A 739 29.17 20.59 8.83
C ALA A 739 28.74 21.89 9.53
N THR A 740 28.27 21.81 10.78
CA THR A 740 28.11 23.00 11.64
C THR A 740 29.44 23.58 12.13
N ASP A 741 30.52 22.79 12.08
CA ASP A 741 31.88 23.25 12.31
C ASP A 741 32.55 23.60 10.98
N SER A 742 32.95 24.87 10.83
CA SER A 742 33.59 25.37 9.62
C SER A 742 34.88 24.63 9.25
N GLU A 743 35.59 24.08 10.24
CA GLU A 743 36.85 23.35 10.00
C GLU A 743 36.60 22.01 9.28
N CYS A 744 35.45 21.38 9.52
CA CYS A 744 35.09 20.10 8.92
C CYS A 744 34.58 20.23 7.48
N VAL A 745 34.03 21.39 7.10
CA VAL A 745 33.33 21.58 5.81
C VAL A 745 34.24 21.28 4.61
N SER A 746 35.50 21.70 4.64
CA SER A 746 36.43 21.45 3.53
C SER A 746 36.70 19.95 3.33
N GLY A 747 36.86 19.19 4.42
CA GLY A 747 37.05 17.74 4.35
C GLY A 747 35.81 17.02 3.84
N LEU A 748 34.62 17.43 4.27
CA LEU A 748 33.35 16.88 3.81
C LEU A 748 33.08 17.16 2.33
N LEU A 749 33.45 18.35 1.83
CA LEU A 749 33.32 18.64 0.39
C LEU A 749 34.26 17.77 -0.45
N LYS A 750 35.51 17.54 0.00
CA LYS A 750 36.42 16.61 -0.67
C LYS A 750 35.87 15.17 -0.70
N MET A 751 35.17 14.75 0.35
CA MET A 751 34.47 13.46 0.37
C MET A 751 33.39 13.40 -0.71
N LEU A 752 32.53 14.42 -0.81
CA LEU A 752 31.52 14.50 -1.86
C LEU A 752 32.18 14.45 -3.25
N GLU A 753 33.19 15.27 -3.50
CA GLU A 753 33.92 15.31 -4.77
C GLU A 753 34.50 13.94 -5.15
N ALA A 754 35.00 13.18 -4.18
CA ALA A 754 35.50 11.83 -4.40
C ALA A 754 34.39 10.79 -4.71
N PHE A 755 33.18 10.98 -4.20
CA PHE A 755 32.03 10.12 -4.52
C PHE A 755 31.46 10.37 -5.91
N ILE A 756 31.45 11.62 -6.39
CA ILE A 756 30.77 11.99 -7.65
C ILE A 756 31.26 11.19 -8.86
N GLY A 757 32.56 10.95 -8.99
CA GLY A 757 33.11 10.18 -10.12
C GLY A 757 32.53 8.76 -10.22
N PRO A 758 32.73 7.90 -9.20
CA PRO A 758 32.13 6.56 -9.18
C PRO A 758 30.60 6.56 -9.27
N THR A 759 29.91 7.53 -8.63
CA THR A 759 28.44 7.64 -8.73
C THR A 759 27.99 7.86 -10.17
N PHE A 760 28.60 8.81 -10.89
CA PHE A 760 28.20 9.08 -12.27
C PHE A 760 28.59 7.97 -13.25
N ASN A 761 29.67 7.23 -12.98
CA ASN A 761 30.03 6.06 -13.78
C ASN A 761 28.92 5.00 -13.84
N ILE A 762 28.13 4.84 -12.77
CA ILE A 762 26.99 3.91 -12.76
C ILE A 762 25.70 4.56 -13.25
N LEU A 763 25.46 5.83 -12.93
CA LEU A 763 24.22 6.52 -13.35
C LEU A 763 24.18 6.88 -14.84
N GLN A 764 25.34 7.05 -15.49
CA GLN A 764 25.45 7.34 -16.94
C GLN A 764 25.31 6.10 -17.84
N GLN A 765 25.24 4.89 -17.26
CA GLN A 765 24.98 3.68 -18.03
C GLN A 765 23.57 3.69 -18.63
N GLN A 766 23.31 2.81 -19.59
CA GLN A 766 21.96 2.65 -20.15
C GLN A 766 20.97 2.30 -19.02
N ASP A 767 19.90 3.11 -18.92
CA ASP A 767 18.92 3.03 -17.83
C ASP A 767 19.53 3.11 -16.41
N GLY A 768 20.72 3.70 -16.24
CA GLY A 768 21.46 3.76 -14.97
C GLY A 768 20.65 4.36 -13.81
N LEU A 769 19.90 5.44 -14.05
CA LEU A 769 18.99 6.04 -13.05
C LEU A 769 17.89 5.07 -12.60
N LYS A 770 17.38 4.22 -13.50
CA LYS A 770 16.35 3.22 -13.19
C LYS A 770 16.93 1.97 -12.52
N ASN A 771 18.15 1.59 -12.90
CA ASN A 771 18.84 0.42 -12.37
C ASN A 771 19.48 0.67 -11.00
N HIS A 772 19.74 1.94 -10.66
CA HIS A 772 20.37 2.33 -9.39
C HIS A 772 19.59 3.44 -8.64
N PRO A 773 18.29 3.24 -8.35
CA PRO A 773 17.47 4.26 -7.70
C PRO A 773 17.95 4.57 -6.28
N ASP A 774 18.48 3.58 -5.54
CA ASP A 774 19.03 3.78 -4.19
C ASP A 774 20.24 4.73 -4.19
N THR A 775 21.05 4.67 -5.25
CA THR A 775 22.17 5.62 -5.43
C THR A 775 21.67 7.03 -5.70
N VAL A 776 20.61 7.17 -6.49
CA VAL A 776 19.96 8.46 -6.74
C VAL A 776 19.40 9.03 -5.43
N ASP A 777 18.66 8.23 -4.66
CA ASP A 777 18.14 8.60 -3.35
C ASP A 777 19.27 9.10 -2.44
N ASP A 778 20.26 8.25 -2.16
CA ASP A 778 21.30 8.56 -1.18
C ASP A 778 22.23 9.70 -1.62
N LEU A 779 22.47 9.88 -2.92
CA LEU A 779 23.18 11.04 -3.47
C LEU A 779 22.42 12.34 -3.13
N PHE A 780 21.11 12.38 -3.41
CA PHE A 780 20.34 13.60 -3.18
C PHE A 780 20.01 13.84 -1.71
N ARG A 781 19.99 12.80 -0.86
CA ARG A 781 20.02 12.96 0.61
C ARG A 781 21.29 13.66 1.08
N LEU A 782 22.46 13.27 0.55
CA LEU A 782 23.74 13.91 0.84
C LEU A 782 23.76 15.37 0.39
N CYS A 783 23.36 15.64 -0.86
CA CYS A 783 23.32 17.00 -1.42
C CYS A 783 22.33 17.91 -0.67
N ALA A 784 21.14 17.41 -0.32
CA ALA A 784 20.18 18.16 0.48
C ALA A 784 20.74 18.51 1.87
N ARG A 785 21.48 17.60 2.52
CA ARG A 785 22.14 17.89 3.80
C ARG A 785 23.22 18.96 3.68
N PHE A 786 23.98 19.00 2.58
CA PHE A 786 24.90 20.11 2.33
C PHE A 786 24.20 21.45 2.19
N LEU A 787 23.09 21.52 1.45
CA LEU A 787 22.28 22.75 1.32
C LEU A 787 21.74 23.25 2.66
N GLN A 788 21.41 22.34 3.58
CA GLN A 788 20.88 22.70 4.90
C GLN A 788 21.96 23.13 5.90
N ARG A 789 23.18 22.56 5.81
CA ARG A 789 24.25 22.77 6.80
C ARG A 789 25.36 23.71 6.35
N ALA A 790 25.82 23.58 5.10
CA ALA A 790 26.92 24.36 4.54
C ALA A 790 26.62 24.80 3.08
N PRO A 791 25.58 25.61 2.86
CA PRO A 791 25.10 25.94 1.52
C PRO A 791 26.08 26.71 0.65
N ILE A 792 26.75 27.75 1.17
CA ILE A 792 27.67 28.56 0.36
C ILE A 792 28.86 27.73 -0.14
N PRO A 793 29.59 27.01 0.74
CA PRO A 793 30.69 26.14 0.29
C PRO A 793 30.24 25.08 -0.74
N PHE A 794 29.05 24.50 -0.57
CA PHE A 794 28.50 23.53 -1.51
C PHE A 794 28.12 24.15 -2.87
N LEU A 795 27.42 25.29 -2.88
CA LEU A 795 27.02 26.00 -4.09
C LEU A 795 28.21 26.58 -4.88
N CYS A 796 29.36 26.77 -4.22
CA CYS A 796 30.63 27.17 -4.85
C CYS A 796 31.52 25.98 -5.24
N SER A 797 31.12 24.73 -4.97
CA SER A 797 31.91 23.54 -5.31
C SER A 797 31.94 23.31 -6.82
N VAL A 798 33.02 22.70 -7.31
CA VAL A 798 33.23 22.40 -8.73
C VAL A 798 32.27 21.35 -9.29
N VAL A 799 31.63 20.54 -8.44
CA VAL A 799 30.73 19.46 -8.87
C VAL A 799 29.25 19.87 -8.92
N ILE A 800 28.89 21.08 -8.48
CA ILE A 800 27.50 21.49 -8.31
C ILE A 800 26.69 21.45 -9.61
N GLU A 801 27.28 21.88 -10.73
CA GLU A 801 26.61 21.90 -12.03
C GLU A 801 26.23 20.49 -12.48
N SER A 802 27.16 19.53 -12.36
CA SER A 802 26.91 18.14 -12.73
C SER A 802 25.88 17.46 -11.82
N ILE A 803 25.84 17.81 -10.53
CA ILE A 803 24.81 17.33 -9.59
C ILE A 803 23.42 17.84 -10.00
N ILE A 804 23.32 19.12 -10.37
CA ILE A 804 22.04 19.71 -10.83
C ILE A 804 21.59 19.07 -12.14
N ASP A 805 22.50 18.83 -13.08
CA ASP A 805 22.16 18.15 -14.34
C ASP A 805 21.67 16.71 -14.10
N CYS A 806 22.30 15.98 -13.18
CA CYS A 806 21.81 14.67 -12.75
C CYS A 806 20.41 14.77 -12.12
N ALA A 807 20.16 15.77 -11.27
CA ALA A 807 18.86 15.97 -10.62
C ALA A 807 17.75 16.25 -11.63
N LEU A 808 18.03 17.08 -12.65
CA LEU A 808 17.10 17.39 -13.73
C LEU A 808 16.69 16.16 -14.54
N MET A 809 17.63 15.24 -14.78
CA MET A 809 17.34 13.96 -15.44
C MET A 809 16.56 13.01 -14.53
N ALA A 810 16.83 13.02 -13.23
CA ALA A 810 16.15 12.19 -12.24
C ALA A 810 14.71 12.65 -11.92
N CYS A 811 14.28 13.86 -12.32
CA CYS A 811 12.91 14.32 -12.13
C CYS A 811 11.85 13.36 -12.69
N SER A 812 12.15 12.65 -13.79
CA SER A 812 11.25 11.68 -14.43
C SER A 812 11.42 10.24 -13.94
N LEU A 813 12.26 10.00 -12.93
CA LEU A 813 12.46 8.66 -12.37
C LEU A 813 11.22 8.24 -11.57
N ASP A 814 10.51 7.22 -12.05
CA ASP A 814 9.32 6.64 -11.40
C ASP A 814 9.73 5.67 -10.29
N HIS A 815 10.37 6.20 -9.24
CA HIS A 815 10.74 5.47 -8.03
C HIS A 815 10.52 6.38 -6.83
N ARG A 816 9.68 5.95 -5.87
CA ARG A 816 9.19 6.78 -4.77
C ARG A 816 10.30 7.48 -3.99
N ASP A 817 11.23 6.73 -3.40
CA ASP A 817 12.22 7.30 -2.48
C ASP A 817 13.24 8.20 -3.22
N ALA A 818 13.78 7.72 -4.34
CA ALA A 818 14.65 8.51 -5.22
C ALA A 818 14.00 9.82 -5.70
N ASN A 819 12.73 9.78 -6.13
CA ASN A 819 12.03 10.98 -6.58
C ASN A 819 11.81 11.97 -5.43
N VAL A 820 11.38 11.49 -4.26
CA VAL A 820 11.23 12.31 -3.05
C VAL A 820 12.54 13.01 -2.70
N SER A 821 13.68 12.32 -2.75
CA SER A 821 14.99 12.93 -2.46
C SER A 821 15.43 13.95 -3.52
N VAL A 822 15.15 13.71 -4.80
CA VAL A 822 15.40 14.69 -5.88
C VAL A 822 14.53 15.94 -5.70
N MET A 823 13.23 15.77 -5.44
CA MET A 823 12.31 16.88 -5.19
C MET A 823 12.73 17.65 -3.94
N LYS A 824 13.13 16.94 -2.87
CA LYS A 824 13.63 17.56 -1.64
C LYS A 824 14.91 18.35 -1.88
N PHE A 825 15.82 17.85 -2.72
CA PHE A 825 17.01 18.60 -3.14
C PHE A 825 16.65 19.91 -3.87
N PHE A 826 15.74 19.88 -4.85
CA PHE A 826 15.30 21.11 -5.53
C PHE A 826 14.56 22.06 -4.59
N TYR A 827 13.70 21.54 -3.72
CA TYR A 827 13.04 22.32 -2.68
C TYR A 827 14.08 23.03 -1.81
N ASP A 828 15.04 22.29 -1.24
CA ASP A 828 16.05 22.85 -0.35
C ASP A 828 17.00 23.82 -1.08
N LEU A 829 17.28 23.60 -2.37
CA LEU A 829 18.08 24.50 -3.20
C LEU A 829 17.42 25.87 -3.34
N LEU A 830 16.13 25.89 -3.66
CA LEU A 830 15.34 27.11 -3.80
C LEU A 830 15.12 27.77 -2.44
N HIS A 831 14.76 26.97 -1.43
CA HIS A 831 14.53 27.42 -0.07
C HIS A 831 15.79 28.01 0.57
N CYS A 832 16.97 27.49 0.22
CA CYS A 832 18.26 28.04 0.64
C CYS A 832 18.48 29.48 0.12
N GLY A 833 17.95 29.85 -1.04
CA GLY A 833 18.10 31.21 -1.58
C GLY A 833 17.21 32.27 -0.91
N ARG A 834 16.24 31.82 -0.10
CA ARG A 834 15.21 32.70 0.51
C ARG A 834 15.19 32.67 2.04
N ASN A 835 15.60 31.57 2.66
CA ASN A 835 15.44 31.39 4.10
C ASN A 835 16.47 32.19 4.89
N TYR A 836 16.16 32.42 6.18
CA TYR A 836 17.03 33.12 7.12
C TYR A 836 17.53 34.48 6.60
N GLU A 837 16.63 35.37 6.21
CA GLU A 837 16.95 36.71 5.66
C GLU A 837 17.83 37.56 6.60
N ASN A 838 17.71 37.32 7.91
CA ASN A 838 18.47 38.04 8.94
C ASN A 838 19.93 37.58 9.06
N ARG A 839 20.35 36.52 8.36
CA ARG A 839 21.76 36.06 8.40
C ARG A 839 22.63 36.89 7.47
N THR A 840 23.88 37.09 7.88
CA THR A 840 24.89 37.83 7.11
C THR A 840 25.21 37.19 5.75
N ASP A 841 24.93 35.90 5.60
CA ASP A 841 25.21 35.09 4.42
C ASP A 841 24.06 35.06 3.39
N TYR A 842 22.93 35.71 3.69
CA TYR A 842 21.70 35.66 2.90
C TYR A 842 21.88 36.17 1.46
N THR A 843 22.54 37.32 1.28
CA THR A 843 22.73 37.92 -0.04
C THR A 843 23.54 37.00 -0.96
N ILE A 844 24.59 36.38 -0.43
CA ILE A 844 25.45 35.45 -1.16
C ILE A 844 24.67 34.20 -1.56
N ARG A 845 23.92 33.58 -0.63
CA ARG A 845 23.07 32.41 -0.93
C ARG A 845 22.06 32.73 -2.03
N ARG A 846 21.38 33.88 -1.92
CA ARG A 846 20.40 34.33 -2.90
C ARG A 846 21.00 34.51 -4.29
N GLU A 847 22.17 35.15 -4.39
CA GLU A 847 22.86 35.37 -5.66
C GLU A 847 23.29 34.05 -6.34
N LEU A 848 23.81 33.10 -5.56
CA LEU A 848 24.22 31.78 -6.07
C LEU A 848 23.02 30.99 -6.60
N VAL A 849 21.90 30.94 -5.85
CA VAL A 849 20.67 30.27 -6.29
C VAL A 849 20.07 30.95 -7.52
N GLN A 850 20.08 32.29 -7.58
CA GLN A 850 19.62 33.04 -8.76
C GLN A 850 20.46 32.75 -10.00
N ARG A 851 21.78 32.54 -9.86
CA ARG A 851 22.65 32.13 -10.98
C ARG A 851 22.21 30.78 -11.55
N VAL A 852 22.01 29.79 -10.68
CA VAL A 852 21.52 28.46 -11.07
C VAL A 852 20.16 28.56 -11.77
N LEU A 853 19.23 29.32 -11.21
CA LEU A 853 17.89 29.50 -11.78
C LEU A 853 17.91 30.19 -13.14
N LYS A 854 18.79 31.16 -13.35
CA LYS A 854 18.95 31.84 -14.64
C LYS A 854 19.35 30.87 -15.75
N GLU A 855 20.18 29.88 -15.42
CA GLU A 855 20.70 28.91 -16.39
C GLU A 855 19.80 27.70 -16.57
N LYS A 856 19.30 27.12 -15.47
CA LYS A 856 18.62 25.81 -15.46
C LYS A 856 17.11 25.89 -15.17
N GLY A 857 16.58 27.07 -14.81
CA GLY A 857 15.19 27.22 -14.35
C GLY A 857 14.13 26.82 -15.37
N GLN A 858 14.31 27.20 -16.65
CA GLN A 858 13.40 26.79 -17.73
C GLN A 858 13.38 25.27 -17.91
N THR A 859 14.56 24.63 -17.91
CA THR A 859 14.69 23.18 -18.05
C THR A 859 14.06 22.45 -16.86
N LEU A 860 14.23 22.95 -15.64
CA LEU A 860 13.58 22.40 -14.45
C LEU A 860 12.05 22.40 -14.61
N VAL A 861 11.45 23.53 -14.97
CA VAL A 861 9.98 23.62 -15.13
C VAL A 861 9.48 22.67 -16.23
N ILE A 862 10.19 22.56 -17.36
CA ILE A 862 9.85 21.60 -18.43
C ILE A 862 9.92 20.17 -17.90
N ARG A 863 11.01 19.79 -17.22
CA ARG A 863 11.21 18.43 -16.69
C ARG A 863 10.17 18.07 -15.64
N LEU A 864 9.84 18.99 -14.72
CA LEU A 864 8.81 18.76 -13.71
C LEU A 864 7.42 18.58 -14.34
N LEU A 865 7.06 19.40 -15.34
CA LEU A 865 5.78 19.27 -16.04
C LEU A 865 5.70 17.95 -16.82
N HIS A 866 6.73 17.64 -17.62
CA HIS A 866 6.80 16.38 -18.38
C HIS A 866 6.77 15.16 -17.47
N ALA A 867 7.54 15.18 -16.39
CA ALA A 867 7.55 14.11 -15.39
C ALA A 867 6.14 13.94 -14.78
N SER A 868 5.49 15.03 -14.41
CA SER A 868 4.13 15.01 -13.85
C SER A 868 3.09 14.40 -14.78
N VAL A 869 3.26 14.59 -16.09
CA VAL A 869 2.29 14.16 -17.11
C VAL A 869 2.61 12.79 -17.69
N PHE A 870 3.87 12.41 -17.89
CA PHE A 870 4.21 11.21 -18.66
C PHE A 870 4.94 10.13 -17.87
N SER A 871 5.58 10.48 -16.75
CA SER A 871 6.48 9.56 -16.05
C SER A 871 5.98 9.19 -14.66
N LEU A 872 5.60 10.17 -13.84
CA LEU A 872 5.33 9.98 -12.42
C LEU A 872 3.89 9.55 -12.15
N SER A 873 3.75 8.65 -11.19
CA SER A 873 2.47 8.31 -10.56
C SER A 873 1.86 9.50 -9.79
N SER A 874 0.52 9.57 -9.72
CA SER A 874 -0.22 10.72 -9.16
C SER A 874 0.06 11.03 -7.68
N TYR A 875 0.49 10.03 -6.90
CA TYR A 875 0.85 10.19 -5.50
C TYR A 875 2.18 10.95 -5.30
N MET A 876 3.08 10.96 -6.29
CA MET A 876 4.36 11.68 -6.23
C MET A 876 4.26 13.15 -6.62
N LEU A 877 3.11 13.58 -7.15
CA LEU A 877 2.92 14.98 -7.59
C LEU A 877 2.87 15.98 -6.44
N SER A 878 2.72 15.51 -5.19
CA SER A 878 2.76 16.39 -4.02
C SER A 878 4.15 17.03 -3.85
N ASP A 879 5.22 16.23 -3.99
CA ASP A 879 6.59 16.73 -3.82
C ASP A 879 7.00 17.65 -4.99
N VAL A 880 6.51 17.36 -6.20
CA VAL A 880 6.68 18.25 -7.36
C VAL A 880 5.98 19.60 -7.12
N ALA A 881 4.79 19.58 -6.52
CA ALA A 881 4.05 20.79 -6.20
C ALA A 881 4.80 21.69 -5.21
N ASP A 882 5.48 21.12 -4.21
CA ASP A 882 6.32 21.87 -3.27
C ASP A 882 7.46 22.62 -3.99
N VAL A 883 8.09 22.01 -5.01
CA VAL A 883 9.11 22.67 -5.83
C VAL A 883 8.52 23.83 -6.63
N PHE A 884 7.32 23.67 -7.20
CA PHE A 884 6.62 24.76 -7.89
C PHE A 884 6.27 25.93 -6.96
N VAL A 885 5.87 25.64 -5.71
CA VAL A 885 5.64 26.68 -4.69
C VAL A 885 6.93 27.47 -4.45
N GLU A 886 8.05 26.78 -4.22
CA GLU A 886 9.33 27.44 -3.98
C GLU A 886 9.81 28.27 -5.19
N LEU A 887 9.57 27.80 -6.42
CA LEU A 887 9.81 28.58 -7.64
C LEU A 887 8.95 29.85 -7.69
N SER A 888 7.65 29.74 -7.40
CA SER A 888 6.70 30.87 -7.39
C SER A 888 7.10 31.92 -6.37
N LEU A 889 7.44 31.46 -5.16
CA LEU A 889 7.89 32.32 -4.07
C LEU A 889 9.24 32.98 -4.39
N THR A 890 10.09 32.37 -5.22
CA THR A 890 11.41 32.94 -5.61
C THR A 890 11.28 34.01 -6.68
N ASN A 891 10.56 33.71 -7.77
CA ASN A 891 10.23 34.69 -8.80
C ASN A 891 9.01 34.25 -9.63
N ARG A 892 7.83 34.75 -9.24
CA ARG A 892 6.55 34.45 -9.91
C ARG A 892 6.51 34.83 -11.39
N GLN A 893 7.15 35.93 -11.78
CA GLN A 893 7.16 36.37 -13.19
C GLN A 893 7.97 35.43 -14.07
N LEU A 894 9.15 34.97 -13.59
CA LEU A 894 9.96 33.99 -14.31
C LEU A 894 9.26 32.63 -14.38
N LEU A 895 8.68 32.15 -13.27
CA LEU A 895 7.90 30.93 -13.28
C LEU A 895 6.77 30.99 -14.31
N SER A 896 6.03 32.09 -14.36
CA SER A 896 4.93 32.27 -15.31
C SER A 896 5.40 32.14 -16.77
N LYS A 897 6.53 32.76 -17.11
CA LYS A 897 7.14 32.64 -18.45
C LYS A 897 7.62 31.22 -18.73
N TRP A 898 8.32 30.59 -17.79
CA TRP A 898 8.85 29.25 -17.97
C TRP A 898 7.75 28.20 -18.10
N LEU A 899 6.66 28.34 -17.34
CA LEU A 899 5.51 27.47 -17.41
C LEU A 899 4.78 27.60 -18.74
N GLU A 900 4.64 28.82 -19.27
CA GLU A 900 4.07 29.04 -20.61
C GLU A 900 4.85 28.29 -21.69
N GLU A 901 6.19 28.42 -21.70
CA GLU A 901 7.05 27.69 -22.63
C GLU A 901 6.98 26.16 -22.42
N ALA A 902 6.89 25.70 -21.17
CA ALA A 902 6.74 24.28 -20.88
C ALA A 902 5.41 23.72 -21.42
N ILE A 903 4.31 24.45 -21.27
CA ILE A 903 3.00 24.05 -21.81
C ILE A 903 3.05 23.94 -23.35
N LYS A 904 3.77 24.85 -24.04
CA LYS A 904 3.95 24.79 -25.51
C LYS A 904 4.67 23.53 -25.98
N THR A 905 5.44 22.86 -25.12
CA THR A 905 6.11 21.58 -25.47
C THR A 905 5.21 20.35 -25.35
N MET A 906 3.97 20.50 -24.85
CA MET A 906 3.04 19.40 -24.69
C MET A 906 2.36 19.02 -26.02
N PRO A 907 2.05 17.73 -26.27
CA PRO A 907 1.31 17.32 -27.46
C PRO A 907 -0.07 18.00 -27.57
N SER A 908 -0.40 18.51 -28.75
CA SER A 908 -1.70 19.18 -29.00
C SER A 908 -2.83 18.23 -29.39
N GLN A 909 -2.50 17.07 -29.96
CA GLN A 909 -3.44 16.06 -30.44
C GLN A 909 -3.03 14.67 -29.95
N ASN A 910 -4.02 13.81 -29.75
CA ASN A 910 -3.79 12.39 -29.47
C ASN A 910 -3.59 11.58 -30.77
N ALA A 911 -3.25 10.30 -30.64
CA ALA A 911 -3.06 9.39 -31.78
C ALA A 911 -4.30 9.25 -32.68
N GLY A 912 -5.50 9.45 -32.13
CA GLY A 912 -6.77 9.44 -32.86
C GLY A 912 -7.12 10.76 -33.57
N GLY A 913 -6.26 11.78 -33.48
CA GLY A 913 -6.44 13.09 -34.12
C GLY A 913 -7.32 14.09 -33.36
N SER A 914 -7.79 13.77 -32.15
CA SER A 914 -8.59 14.68 -31.34
C SER A 914 -7.71 15.60 -30.48
N PRO A 915 -8.14 16.84 -30.18
CA PRO A 915 -7.38 17.76 -29.33
C PRO A 915 -7.24 17.19 -27.92
N THR A 916 -6.01 17.11 -27.42
CA THR A 916 -5.71 16.53 -26.10
C THR A 916 -6.14 17.48 -24.98
N ALA A 917 -5.76 18.75 -25.08
CA ALA A 917 -6.10 19.80 -24.13
C ALA A 917 -6.63 21.05 -24.87
N GLN A 918 -7.73 21.62 -24.37
CA GLN A 918 -8.31 22.84 -24.94
C GLN A 918 -7.52 24.09 -24.53
N PRO A 919 -7.48 25.16 -25.34
CA PRO A 919 -6.78 26.39 -24.99
C PRO A 919 -7.19 26.98 -23.63
N GLU A 920 -8.46 26.86 -23.28
CA GLU A 920 -9.03 27.30 -21.99
C GLU A 920 -8.46 26.49 -20.82
N GLN A 921 -8.32 25.17 -20.96
CA GLN A 921 -7.74 24.29 -19.95
C GLN A 921 -6.24 24.58 -19.75
N LEU A 922 -5.51 24.87 -20.83
CA LEU A 922 -4.10 25.27 -20.76
C LEU A 922 -3.95 26.60 -20.01
N PHE A 923 -4.83 27.56 -20.29
CA PHE A 923 -4.86 28.86 -19.62
C PHE A 923 -5.26 28.76 -18.15
N GLU A 924 -6.24 27.93 -17.83
CA GLU A 924 -6.68 27.67 -16.45
C GLU A 924 -5.56 27.02 -15.62
N PHE A 925 -4.87 26.01 -16.18
CA PHE A 925 -3.72 25.38 -15.54
C PHE A 925 -2.61 26.39 -15.26
N HIS A 926 -2.23 27.19 -16.26
CA HIS A 926 -1.21 28.23 -16.11
C HIS A 926 -1.58 29.25 -15.02
N ASN A 927 -2.82 29.75 -15.02
CA ASN A 927 -3.29 30.70 -14.01
C ASN A 927 -3.33 30.09 -12.61
N THR A 928 -3.80 28.86 -12.48
CA THR A 928 -3.91 28.18 -11.19
C THR A 928 -2.54 28.00 -10.57
N VAL A 929 -1.57 27.48 -11.33
CA VAL A 929 -0.19 27.27 -10.82
C VAL A 929 0.50 28.60 -10.49
N THR A 930 0.33 29.63 -11.30
CA THR A 930 1.00 30.93 -11.09
C THR A 930 0.40 31.76 -9.96
N ARG A 931 -0.87 31.56 -9.62
CA ARG A 931 -1.57 32.26 -8.52
C ARG A 931 -1.59 31.47 -7.22
N ALA A 932 -1.35 30.17 -7.25
CA ALA A 932 -1.39 29.33 -6.07
C ALA A 932 -0.35 29.76 -5.02
N GLU A 933 -0.79 29.74 -3.76
CA GLU A 933 0.05 29.99 -2.59
C GLU A 933 0.37 28.70 -1.81
N THR A 934 -0.30 27.59 -2.15
CA THR A 934 -0.17 26.31 -1.45
C THR A 934 0.12 25.17 -2.41
N ALA A 935 0.90 24.19 -1.95
CA ALA A 935 1.22 22.99 -2.72
C ALA A 935 -0.02 22.15 -3.03
N LYS A 936 -1.04 22.17 -2.16
CA LYS A 936 -2.30 21.45 -2.38
C LYS A 936 -3.02 21.89 -3.67
N SER A 937 -3.07 23.20 -3.93
CA SER A 937 -3.69 23.74 -5.15
C SER A 937 -2.90 23.35 -6.40
N ILE A 938 -1.57 23.45 -6.36
CA ILE A 938 -0.71 23.05 -7.49
C ILE A 938 -0.78 21.55 -7.74
N ASN A 939 -0.77 20.71 -6.70
CA ASN A 939 -0.91 19.26 -6.82
C ASN A 939 -2.24 18.90 -7.51
N HIS A 940 -3.34 19.53 -7.11
CA HIS A 940 -4.63 19.34 -7.78
C HIS A 940 -4.58 19.79 -9.25
N ALA A 941 -3.97 20.94 -9.54
CA ALA A 941 -3.80 21.42 -10.90
C ALA A 941 -2.95 20.47 -11.76
N LEU A 942 -1.83 19.96 -11.24
CA LEU A 942 -0.98 18.97 -11.91
C LEU A 942 -1.72 17.66 -12.17
N ARG A 943 -2.51 17.17 -11.21
CA ARG A 943 -3.34 15.96 -11.39
C ARG A 943 -4.38 16.15 -12.48
N ASN A 944 -5.11 17.27 -12.47
CA ASN A 944 -6.12 17.56 -13.49
C ASN A 944 -5.49 17.74 -14.87
N PHE A 945 -4.35 18.43 -14.94
CA PHE A 945 -3.61 18.60 -16.18
C PHE A 945 -3.09 17.27 -16.72
N ALA A 946 -2.51 16.42 -15.88
CA ALA A 946 -2.04 15.10 -16.28
C ALA A 946 -3.17 14.19 -16.80
N ARG A 947 -4.39 14.28 -16.24
CA ARG A 947 -5.58 13.56 -16.74
C ARG A 947 -5.97 13.93 -18.17
N LEU A 948 -5.62 15.12 -18.66
CA LEU A 948 -5.87 15.47 -20.07
C LEU A 948 -5.07 14.60 -21.04
N TYR A 949 -3.94 14.03 -20.58
CA TYR A 949 -3.00 13.24 -21.37
C TYR A 949 -2.99 11.74 -20.99
N ARG A 950 -3.84 11.32 -20.05
CA ARG A 950 -3.87 9.95 -19.49
C ARG A 950 -5.27 9.37 -19.38
#